data_AF-A0A3M3XJ83-F1
#
_entry.id   AF-A0A3M3XJ83-F1
#
_cell.length_a   1.000
_cell.length_b   1.000
_cell.length_c   1.000
_cell.angle_alpha   90.00
_cell.angle_beta   90.00
_cell.angle_gamma   90.00
#
_symmetry.space_group_name_H-M   'P 1'
#
loop_
_entity.id
_entity.type
_entity.pdbx_description
1 polymer ?
#
loop_
_entity_poly.entity_id
_entity_poly.type
_entity_poly.pdbx_seq_one_letter_code
_entity_poly.pdbx_strand_id
1 'polypeptide(L)'
;MATLASISVFLIATVLQFFIALAAKWLIVGRLKPGIYPLWGVTYFRWWAADRMVESAPTYLLSGSSLYPLWLRALGAKIGQDVIIGGATVRAHDLLEIGDGVSVGNGVSFENARVERGQLHLGRIALQDNACVGSYVIMEGNTAVGPWGHLEAQSAMADGREVPAGRIWQGSPARDVGAFDTLGQPARPVTSPARLRAEKLFFAFGVLLIATLFFIPVFPTFFLIDWFDTQNVLPWFEGSGPLGQLARYFLIAFPASAVLIVATVLASAALRWLVFPRLKPGRYEVHSNTYCAKWLISQIQEASLNVLSGIYATVYSPFWYRLLGAKVGRDAEISSAQGVIPDMLTLGDETFIADAVMLGDERIDGGWMTMQPTVVSHRSFVGNGGYIADGTVLPENVLIGVHSCAPHNSKIVDGDTWLGSPPIHLPAREQVSGAPESLTFKPSRLRRLARGLVEGVRIVTPHAVVIAVGYTVMLDLMPLADNDRWGAVLAYLAVIGMAYSVGNFLLIVALKWLVMGRYRKRADPMWTPFVWLSEGITSLYEGMAAPNFMRYLRGTPWLPLAFNVLGCKIGRGVYMDTTDITEFDCVSIGADSELNAGACPQTHLFEDRVMKIDHVSIGERVYMGPRSAVLYSAVVGNDAHLGALTLVMKGEHIPAGSRWAGCPASPDRA
;
A
#
# COMPACT_ATOMS: atom_id res chain seq x y z
N MET A 1 1.50 -34.82 12.69
CA MET A 1 1.52 -34.11 13.98
C MET A 1 2.33 -32.82 13.93
N ALA A 2 3.60 -32.84 13.51
CA ALA A 2 4.46 -31.64 13.46
C ALA A 2 3.89 -30.48 12.60
N THR A 3 3.36 -30.76 11.40
CA THR A 3 2.73 -29.74 10.54
C THR A 3 1.56 -29.03 11.23
N LEU A 4 0.68 -29.79 11.88
CA LEU A 4 -0.46 -29.24 12.61
C LEU A 4 -0.03 -28.40 13.82
N ALA A 5 1.03 -28.83 14.53
CA ALA A 5 1.61 -28.05 15.62
C ALA A 5 2.19 -26.72 15.12
N SER A 6 2.93 -26.74 13.99
CA SER A 6 3.49 -25.53 13.38
C SER A 6 2.40 -24.54 12.94
N ILE A 7 1.35 -25.02 12.27
CA ILE A 7 0.17 -24.19 11.92
C ILE A 7 -0.45 -23.60 13.19
N SER A 8 -0.63 -24.40 14.24
CA SER A 8 -1.23 -23.92 15.50
C SER A 8 -0.38 -22.83 16.15
N VAL A 9 0.95 -23.01 16.20
CA VAL A 9 1.88 -22.01 16.74
C VAL A 9 1.85 -20.72 15.91
N PHE A 10 1.84 -20.83 14.57
CA PHE A 10 1.74 -19.67 13.68
C PHE A 10 0.44 -18.88 13.90
N LEU A 11 -0.70 -19.56 14.02
CA LEU A 11 -1.98 -18.91 14.29
C LEU A 11 -2.01 -18.26 15.69
N ILE A 12 -1.46 -18.93 16.70
CA ILE A 12 -1.31 -18.35 18.04
C ILE A 12 -0.42 -17.11 18.01
N ALA A 13 0.72 -17.16 17.30
CA ALA A 13 1.63 -16.02 17.15
C ALA A 13 0.96 -14.85 16.43
N THR A 14 0.19 -15.12 15.38
CA THR A 14 -0.59 -14.11 14.64
C THR A 14 -1.58 -13.41 15.56
N VAL A 15 -2.32 -14.17 16.38
CA VAL A 15 -3.25 -13.62 17.36
C VAL A 15 -2.49 -12.83 18.45
N LEU A 16 -1.36 -13.35 18.91
CA LEU A 16 -0.53 -12.70 19.93
C LEU A 16 0.01 -11.35 19.46
N GLN A 17 0.32 -11.16 18.18
CA GLN A 17 0.74 -9.86 17.63
C GLN A 17 -0.29 -8.76 17.88
N PHE A 18 -1.60 -9.03 17.71
CA PHE A 18 -2.65 -8.07 18.03
C PHE A 18 -2.66 -7.71 19.53
N PHE A 19 -2.48 -8.71 20.41
CA PHE A 19 -2.41 -8.47 21.85
C PHE A 19 -1.17 -7.67 22.25
N ILE A 20 0.00 -7.95 21.65
CA ILE A 20 1.24 -7.20 21.87
C ILE A 20 1.06 -5.75 21.41
N ALA A 21 0.51 -5.53 20.22
CA ALA A 21 0.22 -4.19 19.69
C ALA A 21 -0.74 -3.41 20.61
N LEU A 22 -1.81 -4.06 21.07
CA LEU A 22 -2.78 -3.48 21.99
C LEU A 22 -2.13 -3.12 23.34
N ALA A 23 -1.37 -4.04 23.93
CA ALA A 23 -0.65 -3.81 25.19
C ALA A 23 0.37 -2.68 25.04
N ALA A 24 1.15 -2.67 23.95
CA ALA A 24 2.12 -1.64 23.65
C ALA A 24 1.46 -0.26 23.55
N LYS A 25 0.31 -0.14 22.86
CA LYS A 25 -0.46 1.12 22.80
C LYS A 25 -0.78 1.64 24.20
N TRP A 26 -1.34 0.80 25.07
CA TRP A 26 -1.78 1.24 26.40
C TRP A 26 -0.63 1.49 27.38
N LEU A 27 0.45 0.70 27.31
CA LEU A 27 1.62 0.83 28.18
C LEU A 27 2.54 1.98 27.77
N ILE A 28 2.77 2.17 26.47
CA ILE A 28 3.70 3.18 25.96
C ILE A 28 3.03 4.55 25.93
N VAL A 29 1.92 4.73 25.22
CA VAL A 29 1.32 6.05 24.98
C VAL A 29 0.08 6.31 25.85
N GLY A 30 -0.71 5.28 26.16
CA GLY A 30 -1.94 5.45 26.94
C GLY A 30 -3.01 6.19 26.12
N ARG A 31 -3.62 7.23 26.70
CA ARG A 31 -4.59 8.08 25.98
C ARG A 31 -3.95 9.38 25.52
N LEU A 32 -3.92 9.59 24.22
CA LEU A 32 -3.49 10.86 23.64
C LEU A 32 -4.56 11.94 23.82
N LYS A 33 -4.12 13.20 23.97
CA LYS A 33 -4.97 14.37 23.99
C LYS A 33 -4.75 15.20 22.72
N PRO A 34 -5.79 15.87 22.20
CA PRO A 34 -5.59 16.85 21.14
C PRO A 34 -4.66 17.96 21.63
N GLY A 35 -3.82 18.46 20.74
CA GLY A 35 -2.88 19.53 21.05
C GLY A 35 -1.64 19.49 20.17
N ILE A 36 -0.76 20.45 20.43
CA ILE A 36 0.50 20.63 19.71
C ILE A 36 1.62 20.25 20.68
N TYR A 37 2.49 19.34 20.24
CA TYR A 37 3.60 18.83 21.03
C TYR A 37 4.91 19.06 20.27
N PRO A 38 6.05 19.29 20.95
CA PRO A 38 7.32 19.43 20.26
C PRO A 38 7.71 18.12 19.56
N LEU A 39 8.18 18.23 18.31
CA LEU A 39 8.86 17.13 17.62
C LEU A 39 10.08 16.72 18.44
N TRP A 40 10.35 15.41 18.54
CA TRP A 40 11.39 14.82 19.39
C TRP A 40 11.16 14.98 20.91
N GLY A 41 10.01 15.51 21.33
CA GLY A 41 9.60 15.48 22.73
C GLY A 41 9.16 14.08 23.19
N VAL A 42 8.95 13.94 24.50
CA VAL A 42 8.50 12.66 25.11
C VAL A 42 7.17 12.19 24.52
N THR A 43 6.21 13.09 24.32
CA THR A 43 4.91 12.74 23.71
C THR A 43 5.09 12.21 22.29
N TYR A 44 5.94 12.86 21.49
CA TYR A 44 6.26 12.41 20.14
C TYR A 44 6.88 11.02 20.15
N PHE A 45 7.88 10.78 21.00
CA PHE A 45 8.53 9.46 21.11
C PHE A 45 7.54 8.37 21.51
N ARG A 46 6.68 8.64 22.50
CA ARG A 46 5.65 7.68 22.96
C ARG A 46 4.64 7.38 21.86
N TRP A 47 4.17 8.41 21.15
CA TRP A 47 3.28 8.24 19.99
C TRP A 47 3.96 7.41 18.91
N TRP A 48 5.16 7.81 18.48
CA TRP A 48 5.93 7.13 17.43
C TRP A 48 6.15 5.65 17.76
N ALA A 49 6.60 5.34 18.98
CA ALA A 49 6.87 3.96 19.40
C ALA A 49 5.59 3.12 19.45
N ALA A 50 4.49 3.68 19.97
CA ALA A 50 3.21 2.98 19.97
C ALA A 50 2.67 2.75 18.55
N ASP A 51 2.79 3.75 17.67
CA ASP A 51 2.36 3.70 16.28
C ASP A 51 3.14 2.64 15.47
N ARG A 52 4.47 2.53 15.65
CA ARG A 52 5.27 1.43 15.06
C ARG A 52 4.85 0.04 15.56
N MET A 53 4.52 -0.08 16.85
CA MET A 53 4.08 -1.36 17.44
C MET A 53 2.70 -1.75 16.92
N VAL A 54 1.76 -0.80 16.80
CA VAL A 54 0.43 -1.06 16.25
C VAL A 54 0.50 -1.46 14.77
N GLU A 55 1.38 -0.82 13.98
CA GLU A 55 1.59 -1.17 12.58
C GLU A 55 2.14 -2.59 12.35
N SER A 56 2.74 -3.23 13.37
CA SER A 56 3.23 -4.61 13.26
C SER A 56 2.12 -5.66 13.31
N ALA A 57 0.94 -5.30 13.81
CA ALA A 57 -0.21 -6.19 13.77
C ALA A 57 -0.76 -6.26 12.33
N PRO A 58 -1.15 -7.45 11.84
CA PRO A 58 -1.63 -7.62 10.47
C PRO A 58 -3.08 -7.12 10.33
N THR A 59 -3.29 -5.81 10.53
CA THR A 59 -4.60 -5.16 10.53
C THR A 59 -5.30 -5.22 9.18
N TYR A 60 -4.55 -5.42 8.09
CA TYR A 60 -5.10 -5.67 6.75
C TYR A 60 -6.07 -6.87 6.73
N LEU A 61 -5.84 -7.87 7.58
CA LEU A 61 -6.74 -9.03 7.72
C LEU A 61 -8.10 -8.65 8.33
N LEU A 62 -8.21 -7.50 9.00
CA LEU A 62 -9.45 -7.04 9.61
C LEU A 62 -10.26 -6.12 8.67
N SER A 63 -9.60 -5.47 7.70
CA SER A 63 -10.21 -4.54 6.72
C SER A 63 -11.51 -5.10 6.15
N GLY A 64 -12.59 -4.31 6.21
CA GLY A 64 -13.90 -4.69 5.66
C GLY A 64 -14.68 -5.71 6.50
N SER A 65 -14.20 -6.06 7.70
CA SER A 65 -14.90 -6.98 8.59
C SER A 65 -15.53 -6.25 9.78
N SER A 66 -16.55 -6.87 10.40
CA SER A 66 -17.13 -6.38 11.65
C SER A 66 -16.20 -6.50 12.87
N LEU A 67 -15.00 -7.09 12.69
CA LEU A 67 -13.94 -7.13 13.70
C LEU A 67 -13.11 -5.85 13.70
N TYR A 68 -13.02 -5.11 12.58
CA TYR A 68 -12.18 -3.92 12.51
C TYR A 68 -12.67 -2.79 13.44
N PRO A 69 -13.98 -2.48 13.51
CA PRO A 69 -14.50 -1.56 14.53
C PRO A 69 -14.18 -1.99 15.97
N LEU A 70 -14.14 -3.30 16.27
CA LEU A 70 -13.78 -3.80 17.61
C LEU A 70 -12.31 -3.53 17.92
N TRP A 71 -11.43 -3.76 16.95
CA TRP A 71 -10.01 -3.47 17.07
C TRP A 71 -9.75 -1.98 17.33
N LEU A 72 -10.36 -1.09 16.54
CA LEU A 72 -10.21 0.36 16.73
C LEU A 72 -10.76 0.84 18.08
N ARG A 73 -11.89 0.27 18.55
CA ARG A 73 -12.39 0.53 19.91
C ARG A 73 -11.41 0.09 20.99
N ALA A 74 -10.79 -1.08 20.84
CA ALA A 74 -9.78 -1.57 21.78
C ALA A 74 -8.55 -0.64 21.84
N LEU A 75 -8.20 -0.02 20.72
CA LEU A 75 -7.15 1.00 20.64
C LEU A 75 -7.57 2.38 21.15
N GLY A 76 -8.83 2.59 21.53
CA GLY A 76 -9.33 3.80 22.19
C GLY A 76 -10.24 4.69 21.33
N ALA A 77 -10.51 4.32 20.08
CA ALA A 77 -11.49 5.03 19.25
C ALA A 77 -12.91 4.85 19.79
N LYS A 78 -13.75 5.87 19.59
CA LYS A 78 -15.18 5.77 19.86
C LYS A 78 -15.90 5.43 18.56
N ILE A 79 -16.55 4.27 18.50
CA ILE A 79 -17.23 3.82 17.28
C ILE A 79 -18.64 3.36 17.63
N GLY A 80 -19.63 3.94 16.96
CA GLY A 80 -21.05 3.64 17.06
C GLY A 80 -21.43 2.26 16.55
N GLN A 81 -22.72 1.95 16.53
CA GLN A 81 -23.27 0.70 16.03
C GLN A 81 -23.34 0.70 14.50
N ASP A 82 -23.25 -0.51 13.94
CA ASP A 82 -23.44 -0.74 12.49
C ASP A 82 -22.57 0.13 11.57
N VAL A 83 -21.32 0.33 12.00
CA VAL A 83 -20.29 1.05 11.24
C VAL A 83 -19.54 0.07 10.36
N ILE A 84 -19.41 0.40 9.08
CA ILE A 84 -18.62 -0.36 8.11
C ILE A 84 -17.34 0.41 7.77
N ILE A 85 -16.20 -0.27 7.87
CA ILE A 85 -14.89 0.30 7.56
C ILE A 85 -14.20 -0.64 6.59
N GLY A 86 -14.12 -0.25 5.31
CA GLY A 86 -13.43 -0.99 4.26
C GLY A 86 -11.95 -1.14 4.58
N GLY A 87 -11.24 -0.04 4.75
CA GLY A 87 -9.84 -0.06 5.17
C GLY A 87 -9.35 1.34 5.47
N ALA A 88 -8.67 1.53 6.59
CA ALA A 88 -8.23 2.86 7.00
C ALA A 88 -6.91 2.82 7.78
N THR A 89 -6.12 3.89 7.68
CA THR A 89 -5.02 4.17 8.61
C THR A 89 -5.48 5.20 9.64
N VAL A 90 -5.12 5.01 10.90
CA VAL A 90 -5.45 5.93 12.01
C VAL A 90 -4.19 6.21 12.81
N ARG A 91 -3.77 7.48 12.88
CA ARG A 91 -2.50 7.83 13.56
C ARG A 91 -2.64 8.08 15.06
N ALA A 92 -3.82 8.47 15.53
CA ALA A 92 -4.16 8.69 16.94
C ALA A 92 -5.56 8.17 17.25
N HIS A 93 -5.66 6.88 17.60
CA HIS A 93 -6.91 6.16 17.81
C HIS A 93 -7.85 6.81 18.84
N ASP A 94 -7.33 7.34 19.95
CA ASP A 94 -8.13 8.00 21.01
C ASP A 94 -8.86 9.28 20.55
N LEU A 95 -8.46 9.83 19.39
CA LEU A 95 -8.98 11.07 18.84
C LEU A 95 -9.91 10.83 17.64
N LEU A 96 -10.29 9.58 17.38
CA LEU A 96 -11.27 9.20 16.37
C LEU A 96 -12.63 8.92 17.00
N GLU A 97 -13.65 9.62 16.51
CA GLU A 97 -15.04 9.42 16.90
C GLU A 97 -15.89 9.16 15.65
N ILE A 98 -16.60 8.03 15.64
CA ILE A 98 -17.45 7.59 14.55
C ILE A 98 -18.83 7.27 15.13
N GLY A 99 -19.87 7.92 14.61
CA GLY A 99 -21.27 7.76 15.00
C GLY A 99 -21.89 6.47 14.46
N ASP A 100 -23.20 6.34 14.62
CA ASP A 100 -23.94 5.15 14.22
C ASP A 100 -24.15 5.12 12.70
N GLY A 101 -24.04 3.93 12.11
CA GLY A 101 -24.33 3.72 10.69
C GLY A 101 -23.34 4.35 9.70
N VAL A 102 -22.19 4.85 10.16
CA VAL A 102 -21.18 5.46 9.29
C VAL A 102 -20.58 4.43 8.34
N SER A 103 -20.35 4.83 7.09
CA SER A 103 -19.64 4.03 6.08
C SER A 103 -18.30 4.69 5.75
N VAL A 104 -17.22 3.92 5.85
CA VAL A 104 -15.86 4.34 5.49
C VAL A 104 -15.34 3.40 4.41
N GLY A 105 -14.89 3.95 3.28
CA GLY A 105 -14.34 3.20 2.15
C GLY A 105 -12.99 2.56 2.43
N ASN A 106 -12.31 2.15 1.36
CA ASN A 106 -11.00 1.51 1.37
C ASN A 106 -9.86 2.53 1.24
N GLY A 107 -8.74 2.29 1.93
CA GLY A 107 -7.56 3.15 1.90
C GLY A 107 -7.78 4.58 2.42
N VAL A 108 -8.74 4.79 3.34
CA VAL A 108 -8.96 6.09 3.96
C VAL A 108 -7.84 6.42 4.94
N SER A 109 -7.30 7.64 4.88
CA SER A 109 -6.20 8.07 5.74
C SER A 109 -6.69 9.08 6.78
N PHE A 110 -6.85 8.62 8.03
CA PHE A 110 -7.14 9.48 9.18
C PHE A 110 -5.83 10.00 9.78
N GLU A 111 -5.32 11.07 9.17
CA GLU A 111 -4.04 11.72 9.46
C GLU A 111 -4.18 12.74 10.59
N ASN A 112 -4.74 12.27 11.71
CA ASN A 112 -4.98 13.03 12.91
C ASN A 112 -3.75 13.19 13.82
N ALA A 113 -2.59 12.71 13.36
CA ALA A 113 -1.28 13.03 13.89
C ALA A 113 -0.33 13.35 12.73
N ARG A 114 0.18 14.58 12.67
CA ARG A 114 1.09 15.04 11.61
C ARG A 114 2.17 15.95 12.17
N VAL A 115 3.29 16.09 11.47
CA VAL A 115 4.36 16.99 11.85
C VAL A 115 4.33 18.22 10.96
N GLU A 116 4.25 19.39 11.59
CA GLU A 116 4.27 20.69 10.93
C GLU A 116 5.06 21.68 11.81
N ARG A 117 6.07 22.34 11.24
CA ARG A 117 6.94 23.35 11.86
C ARG A 117 7.63 22.87 13.14
N GLY A 118 8.20 21.67 13.11
CA GLY A 118 8.90 21.05 14.23
C GLY A 118 7.96 20.67 15.38
N GLN A 119 6.68 20.49 15.10
CA GLN A 119 5.66 20.15 16.09
C GLN A 119 4.78 19.00 15.61
N LEU A 120 4.47 18.08 16.52
CA LEU A 120 3.44 17.06 16.33
C LEU A 120 2.07 17.67 16.65
N HIS A 121 1.21 17.73 15.64
CA HIS A 121 -0.17 18.18 15.74
C HIS A 121 -1.08 16.97 15.89
N LEU A 122 -1.75 16.88 17.04
CA LEU A 122 -2.76 15.87 17.32
C LEU A 122 -4.15 16.52 17.30
N GLY A 123 -5.00 16.10 16.36
CA GLY A 123 -6.35 16.64 16.19
C GLY A 123 -7.44 15.59 16.34
N ARG A 124 -8.69 16.02 16.52
CA ARG A 124 -9.84 15.10 16.54
C ARG A 124 -10.40 14.87 15.14
N ILE A 125 -10.87 13.68 14.85
CA ILE A 125 -11.68 13.41 13.65
C ILE A 125 -13.04 12.88 14.11
N ALA A 126 -14.12 13.51 13.66
CA ALA A 126 -15.48 13.15 14.03
C ALA A 126 -16.35 12.88 12.80
N LEU A 127 -16.82 11.64 12.66
CA LEU A 127 -17.82 11.26 11.66
C LEU A 127 -19.14 11.06 12.37
N GLN A 128 -20.16 11.84 12.05
CA GLN A 128 -21.47 11.77 12.72
C GLN A 128 -22.40 10.76 12.04
N ASP A 129 -23.58 10.52 12.63
CA ASP A 129 -24.47 9.43 12.25
C ASP A 129 -24.82 9.42 10.75
N ASN A 130 -24.75 8.23 10.15
CA ASN A 130 -24.99 7.99 8.72
C ASN A 130 -24.11 8.83 7.77
N ALA A 131 -22.99 9.38 8.24
CA ALA A 131 -21.99 9.96 7.37
C ALA A 131 -21.34 8.88 6.48
N CYS A 132 -20.84 9.31 5.32
CA CYS A 132 -20.11 8.46 4.40
C CYS A 132 -18.77 9.12 4.02
N VAL A 133 -17.69 8.35 4.12
CA VAL A 133 -16.35 8.75 3.70
C VAL A 133 -15.90 7.78 2.61
N GLY A 134 -15.75 8.29 1.40
CA GLY A 134 -15.34 7.51 0.23
C GLY A 134 -13.90 7.01 0.33
N SER A 135 -13.57 6.04 -0.52
CA SER A 135 -12.25 5.43 -0.57
C SER A 135 -11.16 6.44 -0.95
N TYR A 136 -9.94 6.21 -0.47
CA TYR A 136 -8.78 7.09 -0.70
C TYR A 136 -8.94 8.54 -0.22
N VAL A 137 -9.95 8.83 0.60
CA VAL A 137 -10.05 10.12 1.28
C VAL A 137 -8.93 10.29 2.29
N ILE A 138 -8.43 11.51 2.40
CA ILE A 138 -7.53 11.93 3.49
C ILE A 138 -8.24 12.95 4.35
N MET A 139 -8.17 12.74 5.67
CA MET A 139 -8.69 13.66 6.67
C MET A 139 -7.59 14.01 7.65
N GLU A 140 -7.23 15.29 7.70
CA GLU A 140 -6.31 15.81 8.71
C GLU A 140 -7.01 15.95 10.09
N GLY A 141 -6.24 16.31 11.12
CA GLY A 141 -6.77 16.60 12.46
C GLY A 141 -7.82 17.72 12.48
N ASN A 142 -8.67 17.70 13.50
CA ASN A 142 -9.77 18.66 13.72
C ASN A 142 -10.78 18.74 12.57
N THR A 143 -10.97 17.64 11.84
CA THR A 143 -11.96 17.57 10.76
C THR A 143 -13.22 16.83 11.20
N ALA A 144 -14.33 17.14 10.56
CA ALA A 144 -15.59 16.46 10.84
C ALA A 144 -16.47 16.27 9.59
N VAL A 145 -17.33 15.25 9.65
CA VAL A 145 -18.42 15.03 8.70
C VAL A 145 -19.72 14.97 9.48
N GLY A 146 -20.61 15.94 9.25
CA GLY A 146 -21.91 16.03 9.91
C GLY A 146 -22.86 14.89 9.55
N PRO A 147 -24.05 14.82 10.18
CA PRO A 147 -24.97 13.70 9.99
C PRO A 147 -25.43 13.65 8.54
N TRP A 148 -25.42 12.46 7.94
CA TRP A 148 -25.69 12.26 6.50
C TRP A 148 -24.75 13.05 5.56
N GLY A 149 -23.67 13.63 6.08
CA GLY A 149 -22.63 14.27 5.29
C GLY A 149 -21.85 13.23 4.50
N HIS A 150 -21.48 13.58 3.28
CA HIS A 150 -20.73 12.72 2.37
C HIS A 150 -19.45 13.40 1.95
N LEU A 151 -18.35 12.68 2.05
CA LEU A 151 -17.06 13.07 1.52
C LEU A 151 -16.68 12.07 0.44
N GLU A 152 -16.74 12.50 -0.82
CA GLU A 152 -16.54 11.64 -1.98
C GLU A 152 -15.11 11.11 -2.05
N ALA A 153 -14.94 9.97 -2.72
CA ALA A 153 -13.66 9.29 -2.83
C ALA A 153 -12.55 10.21 -3.41
N GLN A 154 -11.30 9.93 -3.02
CA GLN A 154 -10.10 10.67 -3.45
C GLN A 154 -10.20 12.18 -3.14
N SER A 155 -10.86 12.54 -2.04
CA SER A 155 -10.96 13.93 -1.55
C SER A 155 -10.01 14.18 -0.37
N ALA A 156 -9.66 15.44 -0.14
CA ALA A 156 -8.81 15.85 0.97
C ALA A 156 -9.49 16.89 1.86
N MET A 157 -9.65 16.56 3.14
CA MET A 157 -10.12 17.46 4.18
C MET A 157 -8.93 18.00 4.97
N ALA A 158 -8.64 19.29 4.77
CA ALA A 158 -7.63 20.03 5.53
C ALA A 158 -8.08 20.29 6.98
N ASP A 159 -7.12 20.52 7.87
CA ASP A 159 -7.37 20.77 9.29
C ASP A 159 -8.44 21.84 9.54
N GLY A 160 -9.33 21.57 10.51
CA GLY A 160 -10.37 22.50 10.94
C GLY A 160 -11.58 22.59 10.02
N ARG A 161 -11.64 21.78 8.96
CA ARG A 161 -12.75 21.76 8.00
C ARG A 161 -13.83 20.77 8.42
N GLU A 162 -15.08 21.13 8.17
CA GLU A 162 -16.24 20.29 8.45
C GLU A 162 -17.17 20.22 7.24
N VAL A 163 -17.62 19.01 6.90
CA VAL A 163 -18.72 18.80 5.95
C VAL A 163 -20.04 19.00 6.70
N PRO A 164 -20.89 19.97 6.33
CA PRO A 164 -22.17 20.18 7.00
C PRO A 164 -23.13 19.00 6.82
N ALA A 165 -24.14 18.92 7.69
CA ALA A 165 -25.17 17.89 7.65
C ALA A 165 -25.86 17.80 6.27
N GLY A 166 -26.00 16.58 5.74
CA GLY A 166 -26.67 16.33 4.46
C GLY A 166 -26.03 17.03 3.25
N ARG A 167 -24.74 17.38 3.30
CA ARG A 167 -23.98 17.93 2.18
C ARG A 167 -23.00 16.91 1.63
N ILE A 168 -22.72 17.01 0.34
CA ILE A 168 -21.69 16.23 -0.35
C ILE A 168 -20.52 17.14 -0.64
N TRP A 169 -19.32 16.75 -0.22
CA TRP A 169 -18.08 17.43 -0.53
C TRP A 169 -17.17 16.52 -1.37
N GLN A 170 -16.45 17.11 -2.32
CA GLN A 170 -15.54 16.39 -3.22
C GLN A 170 -14.29 17.21 -3.55
N GLY A 171 -13.19 16.52 -3.81
CA GLY A 171 -11.98 17.09 -4.39
C GLY A 171 -10.84 17.28 -3.40
N SER A 172 -9.72 17.76 -3.93
CA SER A 172 -8.56 18.21 -3.19
C SER A 172 -8.31 19.68 -3.55
N PRO A 173 -8.49 20.64 -2.62
CA PRO A 173 -9.18 20.47 -1.33
C PRO A 173 -10.68 20.17 -1.52
N ALA A 174 -11.29 19.52 -0.54
CA ALA A 174 -12.71 19.17 -0.60
C ALA A 174 -13.61 20.42 -0.59
N ARG A 175 -14.57 20.44 -1.52
CA ARG A 175 -15.54 21.54 -1.70
C ARG A 175 -16.94 20.98 -1.84
N ASP A 176 -17.91 21.78 -1.42
CA ASP A 176 -19.32 21.46 -1.51
C ASP A 176 -19.78 21.32 -2.97
N VAL A 177 -20.38 20.18 -3.31
CA VAL A 177 -20.93 19.88 -4.64
C VAL A 177 -22.45 19.75 -4.64
N GLY A 178 -23.11 19.79 -3.48
CA GLY A 178 -24.56 19.73 -3.42
C GLY A 178 -25.13 19.14 -2.13
N ALA A 179 -26.46 19.04 -2.09
CA ALA A 179 -27.18 18.37 -1.03
C ALA A 179 -27.19 16.86 -1.28
N PHE A 180 -27.03 16.08 -0.22
CA PHE A 180 -27.27 14.65 -0.24
C PHE A 180 -28.78 14.39 -0.13
N ASP A 181 -29.32 13.60 -1.05
CA ASP A 181 -30.71 13.17 -0.98
C ASP A 181 -30.87 12.12 0.13
N THR A 182 -31.33 12.57 1.30
CA THR A 182 -31.58 11.72 2.47
C THR A 182 -32.90 10.96 2.39
N LEU A 183 -33.88 11.46 1.63
CA LEU A 183 -35.24 10.90 1.57
C LEU A 183 -35.37 9.81 0.51
N GLY A 184 -34.60 9.90 -0.57
CA GLY A 184 -34.55 8.91 -1.64
C GLY A 184 -33.66 7.70 -1.36
N GLN A 185 -32.95 7.67 -0.22
CA GLN A 185 -32.13 6.51 0.12
C GLN A 185 -32.98 5.30 0.52
N PRO A 186 -32.58 4.08 0.11
CA PRO A 186 -33.23 2.87 0.60
C PRO A 186 -33.10 2.78 2.12
N ALA A 187 -34.14 2.28 2.79
CA ALA A 187 -34.08 2.00 4.21
C ALA A 187 -32.93 1.01 4.51
N ARG A 188 -32.23 1.25 5.62
CA ARG A 188 -31.18 0.36 6.09
C ARG A 188 -31.77 -1.02 6.43
N PRO A 189 -31.16 -2.13 5.96
CA PRO A 189 -31.63 -3.47 6.28
C PRO A 189 -31.56 -3.75 7.79
N VAL A 190 -32.63 -4.30 8.35
CA VAL A 190 -32.65 -4.69 9.77
C VAL A 190 -31.98 -6.05 9.92
N THR A 191 -30.92 -6.11 10.72
CA THR A 191 -30.14 -7.34 10.92
C THR A 191 -30.34 -7.91 12.31
N SER A 192 -30.55 -9.23 12.40
CA SER A 192 -30.75 -9.90 13.69
C SER A 192 -29.43 -9.99 14.50
N PRO A 193 -29.48 -9.95 15.84
CA PRO A 193 -28.28 -10.13 16.67
C PRO A 193 -27.59 -11.49 16.47
N ALA A 194 -28.35 -12.52 16.10
CA ALA A 194 -27.80 -13.84 15.78
C ALA A 194 -26.95 -13.80 14.50
N ARG A 195 -27.41 -13.05 13.48
CA ARG A 195 -26.66 -12.85 12.23
C ARG A 195 -25.35 -12.12 12.47
N LEU A 196 -25.36 -11.03 13.25
CA LEU A 196 -24.15 -10.27 13.59
C LEU A 196 -23.13 -11.12 14.37
N ARG A 197 -23.57 -12.03 15.24
CA ARG A 197 -22.69 -12.98 15.94
C ARG A 197 -22.09 -14.01 14.98
N ALA A 198 -22.91 -14.60 14.12
CA ALA A 198 -22.45 -15.56 13.12
C ALA A 198 -21.44 -14.93 12.16
N GLU A 199 -21.67 -13.68 11.75
CA GLU A 199 -20.78 -12.90 10.90
C GLU A 199 -19.43 -12.61 11.57
N LYS A 200 -19.41 -12.21 12.85
CA LYS A 200 -18.15 -12.04 13.60
C LYS A 200 -17.33 -13.33 13.68
N LEU A 201 -17.99 -14.46 13.91
CA LEU A 201 -17.34 -15.78 13.89
C LEU A 201 -16.82 -16.11 12.49
N PHE A 202 -17.63 -15.86 11.45
CA PHE A 202 -17.23 -16.05 10.07
C PHE A 202 -15.97 -15.26 9.73
N PHE A 203 -15.90 -13.98 10.08
CA PHE A 203 -14.70 -13.17 9.83
C PHE A 203 -13.52 -13.66 10.66
N ALA A 204 -13.70 -14.04 11.93
CA ALA A 204 -12.62 -14.57 12.74
C ALA A 204 -12.01 -15.84 12.12
N PHE A 205 -12.85 -16.81 11.72
CA PHE A 205 -12.40 -18.01 11.03
C PHE A 205 -11.86 -17.71 9.63
N GLY A 206 -12.43 -16.73 8.93
CA GLY A 206 -11.97 -16.27 7.62
C GLY A 206 -10.55 -15.71 7.68
N VAL A 207 -10.25 -14.87 8.67
CA VAL A 207 -8.89 -14.37 8.93
C VAL A 207 -7.91 -15.52 9.16
N LEU A 208 -8.27 -16.48 10.02
CA LEU A 208 -7.43 -17.64 10.31
C LEU A 208 -7.25 -18.53 9.07
N LEU A 209 -8.29 -18.68 8.25
CA LEU A 209 -8.24 -19.39 6.97
C LEU A 209 -7.27 -18.73 6.01
N ILE A 210 -7.35 -17.40 5.83
CA ILE A 210 -6.45 -16.64 4.94
C ILE A 210 -5.01 -16.71 5.46
N ALA A 211 -4.78 -16.50 6.76
CA ALA A 211 -3.46 -16.66 7.36
C ALA A 211 -2.89 -18.07 7.12
N THR A 212 -3.72 -19.10 7.30
CA THR A 212 -3.33 -20.50 7.05
C THR A 212 -3.05 -20.76 5.57
N LEU A 213 -3.86 -20.21 4.65
CA LEU A 213 -3.70 -20.36 3.20
C LEU A 213 -2.31 -19.89 2.73
N PHE A 214 -1.86 -18.73 3.22
CA PHE A 214 -0.55 -18.17 2.86
C PHE A 214 0.61 -18.80 3.64
N PHE A 215 0.32 -19.52 4.73
CA PHE A 215 1.33 -20.24 5.52
C PHE A 215 1.55 -21.69 5.06
N ILE A 216 0.52 -22.41 4.61
CA ILE A 216 0.65 -23.83 4.19
C ILE A 216 1.75 -24.06 3.12
N PRO A 217 1.90 -23.21 2.08
CA PRO A 217 2.93 -23.35 1.06
C PRO A 217 4.38 -23.35 1.58
N VAL A 218 4.58 -22.93 2.84
CA VAL A 218 5.85 -23.03 3.54
C VAL A 218 6.28 -24.49 3.72
N PHE A 219 5.37 -25.44 3.99
CA PHE A 219 5.77 -26.83 4.25
C PHE A 219 6.41 -27.55 3.04
N PRO A 220 5.81 -27.55 1.82
CA PRO A 220 6.47 -28.11 0.64
C PRO A 220 7.85 -27.48 0.37
N THR A 221 7.98 -26.18 0.64
CA THR A 221 9.23 -25.43 0.51
C THR A 221 10.30 -25.97 1.47
N PHE A 222 9.96 -26.13 2.75
CA PHE A 222 10.87 -26.70 3.74
C PHE A 222 11.21 -28.16 3.46
N PHE A 223 10.26 -28.98 3.03
CA PHE A 223 10.53 -30.37 2.64
C PHE A 223 11.50 -30.47 1.46
N LEU A 224 11.41 -29.55 0.50
CA LEU A 224 12.35 -29.51 -0.62
C LEU A 224 13.77 -29.12 -0.15
N ILE A 225 13.89 -28.17 0.76
CA ILE A 225 15.19 -27.78 1.33
C ILE A 225 15.80 -28.92 2.14
N ASP A 226 15.02 -29.57 3.00
CA ASP A 226 15.44 -30.73 3.80
C ASP A 226 15.88 -31.89 2.90
N TRP A 227 15.16 -32.12 1.80
CA TRP A 227 15.56 -33.09 0.79
C TRP A 227 16.91 -32.73 0.14
N PHE A 228 17.10 -31.47 -0.27
CA PHE A 228 18.38 -31.01 -0.82
C PHE A 228 19.53 -31.13 0.19
N ASP A 229 19.28 -30.82 1.46
CA ASP A 229 20.25 -30.93 2.55
C ASP A 229 20.64 -32.40 2.79
N THR A 230 19.66 -33.31 2.82
CA THR A 230 19.87 -34.76 2.96
C THR A 230 20.68 -35.35 1.78
N GLN A 231 20.48 -34.83 0.57
CA GLN A 231 21.27 -35.22 -0.61
C GLN A 231 22.65 -34.55 -0.67
N ASN A 232 23.02 -33.77 0.34
CA ASN A 232 24.24 -32.96 0.42
C ASN A 232 24.49 -32.12 -0.85
N VAL A 233 23.47 -31.40 -1.29
CA VAL A 233 23.58 -30.48 -2.43
C VAL A 233 24.48 -29.30 -2.07
N LEU A 234 25.39 -28.95 -2.99
CA LEU A 234 26.46 -27.94 -2.81
C LEU A 234 27.40 -28.25 -1.61
N PRO A 235 28.04 -29.43 -1.57
CA PRO A 235 28.85 -29.88 -0.42
C PRO A 235 30.11 -29.02 -0.20
N TRP A 236 30.54 -28.28 -1.22
CA TRP A 236 31.70 -27.38 -1.19
C TRP A 236 31.54 -26.15 -0.28
N PHE A 237 30.32 -25.90 0.23
CA PHE A 237 30.09 -24.92 1.28
C PHE A 237 30.15 -25.51 2.70
N GLU A 238 30.25 -26.83 2.87
CA GLU A 238 30.37 -27.42 4.21
C GLU A 238 31.66 -26.95 4.90
N GLY A 239 31.56 -26.54 6.16
CA GLY A 239 32.71 -26.05 6.95
C GLY A 239 33.23 -24.65 6.58
N SER A 240 32.58 -23.93 5.66
CA SER A 240 32.99 -22.59 5.21
C SER A 240 32.55 -21.42 6.14
N GLY A 241 32.13 -21.75 7.36
CA GLY A 241 31.64 -20.80 8.35
C GLY A 241 30.24 -20.23 8.05
N PRO A 242 29.77 -19.25 8.85
CA PRO A 242 28.38 -18.76 8.79
C PRO A 242 28.01 -18.13 7.44
N LEU A 243 28.93 -17.43 6.79
CA LEU A 243 28.68 -16.79 5.49
C LEU A 243 28.50 -17.81 4.36
N GLY A 244 29.28 -18.88 4.36
CA GLY A 244 29.14 -19.90 3.34
C GLY A 244 27.94 -20.82 3.60
N GLN A 245 27.55 -21.02 4.86
CA GLN A 245 26.25 -21.64 5.20
C GLN A 245 25.08 -20.80 4.67
N LEU A 246 25.10 -19.48 4.90
CA LEU A 246 24.09 -18.57 4.37
C LEU A 246 24.04 -18.61 2.84
N ALA A 247 25.19 -18.60 2.17
CA ALA A 247 25.28 -18.72 0.71
C ALA A 247 24.73 -20.04 0.18
N ARG A 248 25.05 -21.17 0.84
CA ARG A 248 24.50 -22.50 0.52
C ARG A 248 22.98 -22.49 0.62
N TYR A 249 22.43 -22.06 1.75
CA TYR A 249 20.98 -22.05 1.93
C TYR A 249 20.30 -21.03 1.03
N PHE A 250 20.93 -19.92 0.67
CA PHE A 250 20.36 -18.99 -0.32
C PHE A 250 20.21 -19.64 -1.70
N LEU A 251 21.23 -20.35 -2.18
CA LEU A 251 21.19 -21.02 -3.48
C LEU A 251 20.15 -22.15 -3.52
N ILE A 252 20.04 -22.91 -2.43
CA ILE A 252 19.06 -24.00 -2.29
C ILE A 252 17.63 -23.45 -2.06
N ALA A 253 17.50 -22.34 -1.32
CA ALA A 253 16.22 -21.68 -1.07
C ALA A 253 15.65 -21.03 -2.33
N PHE A 254 16.46 -20.80 -3.37
CA PHE A 254 15.99 -20.21 -4.62
C PHE A 254 14.92 -21.08 -5.33
N PRO A 255 15.18 -22.34 -5.72
CA PRO A 255 14.13 -23.21 -6.26
C PRO A 255 13.00 -23.48 -5.27
N ALA A 256 13.30 -23.55 -3.96
CA ALA A 256 12.27 -23.73 -2.93
C ALA A 256 11.31 -22.53 -2.84
N SER A 257 11.83 -21.31 -2.93
CA SER A 257 11.04 -20.09 -2.95
C SER A 257 10.17 -20.00 -4.21
N ALA A 258 10.65 -20.47 -5.35
CA ALA A 258 9.81 -20.61 -6.54
C ALA A 258 8.63 -21.58 -6.30
N VAL A 259 8.86 -22.70 -5.60
CA VAL A 259 7.80 -23.63 -5.19
C VAL A 259 6.83 -22.94 -4.23
N LEU A 260 7.31 -22.19 -3.23
CA LEU A 260 6.48 -21.41 -2.32
C LEU A 260 5.51 -20.52 -3.09
N ILE A 261 6.04 -19.71 -4.01
CA ILE A 261 5.28 -18.74 -4.79
C ILE A 261 4.22 -19.44 -5.65
N VAL A 262 4.62 -20.45 -6.42
CA VAL A 262 3.71 -21.18 -7.31
C VAL A 262 2.63 -21.91 -6.51
N ALA A 263 3.00 -22.57 -5.42
CA ALA A 263 2.05 -23.27 -4.55
C ALA A 263 1.05 -22.29 -3.92
N THR A 264 1.49 -21.12 -3.45
CA THR A 264 0.59 -20.07 -2.91
C THR A 264 -0.38 -19.56 -3.97
N VAL A 265 0.11 -19.26 -5.18
CA VAL A 265 -0.72 -18.81 -6.31
C VAL A 265 -1.78 -19.86 -6.66
N LEU A 266 -1.37 -21.13 -6.80
CA LEU A 266 -2.28 -22.22 -7.15
C LEU A 266 -3.26 -22.54 -6.03
N ALA A 267 -2.83 -22.53 -4.77
CA ALA A 267 -3.71 -22.75 -3.62
C ALA A 267 -4.76 -21.64 -3.51
N SER A 268 -4.36 -20.38 -3.69
CA SER A 268 -5.25 -19.23 -3.69
C SER A 268 -6.28 -19.30 -4.81
N ALA A 269 -5.84 -19.67 -6.02
CA ALA A 269 -6.72 -19.90 -7.16
C ALA A 269 -7.69 -21.07 -6.94
N ALA A 270 -7.20 -22.20 -6.42
CA ALA A 270 -8.01 -23.36 -6.13
C ALA A 270 -9.08 -23.01 -5.08
N LEU A 271 -8.71 -22.31 -4.01
CA LEU A 271 -9.67 -21.83 -3.02
C LEU A 271 -10.72 -20.90 -3.65
N ARG A 272 -10.28 -19.95 -4.48
CA ARG A 272 -11.13 -19.00 -5.20
C ARG A 272 -12.21 -19.71 -6.04
N TRP A 273 -11.86 -20.77 -6.76
CA TRP A 273 -12.74 -21.45 -7.71
C TRP A 273 -13.52 -22.64 -7.13
N LEU A 274 -12.96 -23.35 -6.15
CA LEU A 274 -13.60 -24.53 -5.55
C LEU A 274 -14.61 -24.16 -4.46
N VAL A 275 -14.37 -23.05 -3.75
CA VAL A 275 -15.17 -22.68 -2.57
C VAL A 275 -16.13 -21.53 -2.83
N PHE A 276 -15.73 -20.53 -3.61
CA PHE A 276 -16.51 -19.30 -3.73
C PHE A 276 -17.30 -19.19 -5.04
N PRO A 277 -18.57 -18.77 -4.98
CA PRO A 277 -19.36 -18.51 -6.19
C PRO A 277 -18.80 -17.29 -6.95
N ARG A 278 -19.27 -17.14 -8.20
CA ARG A 278 -19.07 -15.88 -8.93
C ARG A 278 -19.98 -14.80 -8.38
N LEU A 279 -19.40 -13.64 -8.09
CA LEU A 279 -20.13 -12.45 -7.69
C LEU A 279 -20.85 -11.85 -8.89
N LYS A 280 -22.06 -11.34 -8.66
CA LYS A 280 -22.90 -10.71 -9.69
C LYS A 280 -23.06 -9.22 -9.38
N PRO A 281 -23.17 -8.37 -10.42
CA PRO A 281 -23.54 -6.98 -10.22
C PRO A 281 -24.88 -6.84 -9.51
N GLY A 282 -25.00 -5.84 -8.65
CA GLY A 282 -26.22 -5.57 -7.93
C GLY A 282 -26.00 -4.84 -6.62
N ARG A 283 -27.12 -4.58 -5.94
CA ARG A 283 -27.15 -4.02 -4.59
C ARG A 283 -27.46 -5.13 -3.60
N TYR A 284 -26.61 -5.29 -2.60
CA TYR A 284 -26.69 -6.32 -1.58
C TYR A 284 -26.61 -5.68 -0.19
N GLU A 285 -27.24 -6.30 0.80
CA GLU A 285 -27.10 -5.88 2.20
C GLU A 285 -25.67 -6.14 2.68
N VAL A 286 -25.12 -5.23 3.50
CA VAL A 286 -23.75 -5.40 4.05
C VAL A 286 -23.63 -6.63 4.95
N HIS A 287 -24.70 -7.03 5.64
CA HIS A 287 -24.72 -8.23 6.49
C HIS A 287 -25.15 -9.50 5.75
N SER A 288 -24.96 -9.57 4.42
CA SER A 288 -25.36 -10.71 3.60
C SER A 288 -24.24 -11.75 3.39
N ASN A 289 -24.60 -12.96 2.97
CA ASN A 289 -23.60 -13.98 2.59
C ASN A 289 -22.78 -13.55 1.37
N THR A 290 -23.36 -12.70 0.50
CA THR A 290 -22.65 -12.12 -0.65
C THR A 290 -21.52 -11.22 -0.18
N TYR A 291 -21.75 -10.39 0.85
CA TYR A 291 -20.70 -9.56 1.44
C TYR A 291 -19.59 -10.42 2.05
N CYS A 292 -19.94 -11.43 2.84
CA CYS A 292 -18.98 -12.40 3.39
C CYS A 292 -18.10 -13.07 2.31
N ALA A 293 -18.71 -13.49 1.20
CA ALA A 293 -18.00 -14.10 0.08
C ALA A 293 -17.09 -13.09 -0.64
N LYS A 294 -17.60 -11.87 -0.89
CA LYS A 294 -16.81 -10.76 -1.46
C LYS A 294 -15.61 -10.46 -0.59
N TRP A 295 -15.80 -10.32 0.71
CA TRP A 295 -14.74 -10.04 1.67
C TRP A 295 -13.64 -11.10 1.60
N LEU A 296 -13.96 -12.40 1.63
CA LEU A 296 -12.94 -13.45 1.52
C LEU A 296 -12.19 -13.39 0.18
N ILE A 297 -12.87 -13.11 -0.94
CA ILE A 297 -12.23 -12.97 -2.25
C ILE A 297 -11.27 -11.76 -2.25
N SER A 298 -11.70 -10.61 -1.71
CA SER A 298 -10.85 -9.43 -1.57
C SER A 298 -9.66 -9.70 -0.63
N GLN A 299 -9.85 -10.46 0.45
CA GLN A 299 -8.78 -10.81 1.39
C GLN A 299 -7.71 -11.72 0.77
N ILE A 300 -8.06 -12.61 -0.17
CA ILE A 300 -7.05 -13.37 -0.93
C ILE A 300 -6.15 -12.41 -1.72
N GLN A 301 -6.74 -11.42 -2.37
CA GLN A 301 -6.02 -10.42 -3.16
C GLN A 301 -5.18 -9.48 -2.28
N GLU A 302 -5.71 -9.00 -1.17
CA GLU A 302 -4.97 -8.15 -0.23
C GLU A 302 -3.83 -8.91 0.45
N ALA A 303 -4.06 -10.15 0.87
CA ALA A 303 -3.00 -10.99 1.43
C ALA A 303 -1.93 -11.33 0.38
N SER A 304 -2.28 -11.54 -0.88
CA SER A 304 -1.28 -11.74 -1.93
C SER A 304 -0.47 -10.48 -2.23
N LEU A 305 -1.07 -9.29 -2.18
CA LEU A 305 -0.31 -8.02 -2.27
C LEU A 305 0.71 -7.90 -1.12
N ASN A 306 0.37 -8.34 0.09
CA ASN A 306 1.26 -8.27 1.25
C ASN A 306 2.37 -9.34 1.24
N VAL A 307 2.06 -10.58 0.84
CA VAL A 307 3.00 -11.72 0.92
C VAL A 307 3.77 -11.95 -0.38
N LEU A 308 3.15 -11.64 -1.52
CA LEU A 308 3.66 -11.88 -2.87
C LEU A 308 3.77 -10.56 -3.67
N SER A 309 4.09 -9.45 -3.00
CA SER A 309 4.21 -8.11 -3.61
C SER A 309 5.10 -8.12 -4.87
N GLY A 310 6.17 -8.92 -4.88
CA GLY A 310 7.08 -9.03 -6.03
C GLY A 310 6.42 -9.53 -7.34
N ILE A 311 5.28 -10.23 -7.28
CA ILE A 311 4.53 -10.67 -8.48
C ILE A 311 3.90 -9.49 -9.20
N TYR A 312 3.56 -8.41 -8.49
CA TYR A 312 2.96 -7.22 -9.07
C TYR A 312 4.01 -6.42 -9.85
N ALA A 313 3.57 -5.60 -10.81
CA ALA A 313 4.44 -4.86 -11.73
C ALA A 313 5.28 -5.76 -12.66
N THR A 314 4.88 -7.01 -12.90
CA THR A 314 5.62 -7.99 -13.73
C THR A 314 4.80 -8.46 -14.93
N VAL A 315 5.46 -9.13 -15.88
CA VAL A 315 4.79 -9.88 -16.96
C VAL A 315 3.90 -11.01 -16.45
N TYR A 316 4.02 -11.40 -15.17
CA TYR A 316 3.21 -12.45 -14.54
C TYR A 316 1.91 -11.92 -13.93
N SER A 317 1.82 -10.63 -13.58
CA SER A 317 0.63 -10.05 -12.94
C SER A 317 -0.65 -10.26 -13.76
N PRO A 318 -0.68 -10.05 -15.09
CA PRO A 318 -1.88 -10.33 -15.91
C PRO A 318 -2.35 -11.78 -15.86
N PHE A 319 -1.42 -12.75 -15.71
CA PHE A 319 -1.79 -14.15 -15.53
C PHE A 319 -2.41 -14.39 -14.16
N TRP A 320 -1.83 -13.81 -13.10
CA TRP A 320 -2.36 -13.88 -11.74
C TRP A 320 -3.81 -13.36 -11.65
N TYR A 321 -4.09 -12.17 -12.20
CA TYR A 321 -5.45 -11.62 -12.20
C TYR A 321 -6.46 -12.46 -13.00
N ARG A 322 -6.04 -13.05 -14.14
CA ARG A 322 -6.89 -14.00 -14.90
C ARG A 322 -7.22 -15.24 -14.09
N LEU A 323 -6.23 -15.75 -13.35
CA LEU A 323 -6.40 -16.91 -12.50
C LEU A 323 -7.40 -16.65 -11.36
N LEU A 324 -7.51 -15.41 -10.88
CA LEU A 324 -8.51 -15.00 -9.88
C LEU A 324 -9.92 -14.75 -10.44
N GLY A 325 -10.07 -14.64 -11.76
CA GLY A 325 -11.36 -14.46 -12.45
C GLY A 325 -11.50 -13.19 -13.28
N ALA A 326 -10.52 -12.28 -13.26
CA ALA A 326 -10.55 -11.06 -14.07
C ALA A 326 -10.36 -11.35 -15.56
N LYS A 327 -11.00 -10.53 -16.39
CA LYS A 327 -10.79 -10.56 -17.85
C LYS A 327 -9.67 -9.61 -18.19
N VAL A 328 -8.47 -10.12 -18.43
CA VAL A 328 -7.29 -9.30 -18.76
C VAL A 328 -6.83 -9.58 -20.19
N GLY A 329 -6.73 -8.52 -20.99
CA GLY A 329 -6.25 -8.53 -22.36
C GLY A 329 -4.77 -8.86 -22.50
N ARG A 330 -4.32 -9.00 -23.74
CA ARG A 330 -2.93 -9.27 -24.09
C ARG A 330 -2.08 -8.04 -23.81
N ASP A 331 -0.87 -8.27 -23.31
CA ASP A 331 0.14 -7.23 -23.07
C ASP A 331 -0.35 -6.09 -22.15
N ALA A 332 -1.40 -6.33 -21.36
CA ALA A 332 -1.77 -5.48 -20.24
C ALA A 332 -0.64 -5.47 -19.20
N GLU A 333 -0.33 -4.30 -18.65
CA GLU A 333 0.63 -4.15 -17.55
C GLU A 333 -0.15 -3.75 -16.30
N ILE A 334 0.06 -4.47 -15.21
CA ILE A 334 -0.65 -4.25 -13.95
C ILE A 334 0.38 -4.20 -12.84
N SER A 335 0.51 -3.03 -12.22
CA SER A 335 1.30 -2.84 -11.01
C SER A 335 0.47 -3.25 -9.79
N SER A 336 0.31 -2.37 -8.79
CA SER A 336 -0.43 -2.66 -7.56
C SER A 336 -1.87 -2.14 -7.59
N ALA A 337 -2.79 -2.89 -8.20
CA ALA A 337 -4.23 -2.55 -8.21
C ALA A 337 -4.95 -3.05 -6.94
N GLN A 338 -5.63 -2.12 -6.26
CA GLN A 338 -6.38 -2.29 -5.02
C GLN A 338 -7.91 -2.19 -5.26
N GLY A 339 -8.72 -2.68 -4.32
CA GLY A 339 -10.19 -2.66 -4.42
C GLY A 339 -10.78 -3.55 -5.50
N VAL A 340 -9.95 -4.38 -6.16
CA VAL A 340 -10.37 -5.18 -7.30
C VAL A 340 -11.33 -6.29 -6.86
N ILE A 341 -12.48 -6.35 -7.55
CA ILE A 341 -13.36 -7.51 -7.56
C ILE A 341 -13.11 -8.27 -8.88
N PRO A 342 -12.36 -9.40 -8.86
CA PRO A 342 -11.92 -10.05 -10.09
C PRO A 342 -13.05 -10.38 -11.07
N ASP A 343 -14.20 -10.86 -10.58
CA ASP A 343 -15.35 -11.21 -11.44
C ASP A 343 -15.94 -10.03 -12.23
N MET A 344 -15.68 -8.81 -11.77
CA MET A 344 -16.26 -7.58 -12.30
C MET A 344 -15.24 -6.72 -13.04
N LEU A 345 -13.98 -7.15 -13.12
CA LEU A 345 -12.92 -6.39 -13.76
C LEU A 345 -12.66 -6.88 -15.18
N THR A 346 -12.73 -5.96 -16.13
CA THR A 346 -12.28 -6.16 -17.52
C THR A 346 -11.20 -5.15 -17.87
N LEU A 347 -10.02 -5.63 -18.24
CA LEU A 347 -8.91 -4.86 -18.77
C LEU A 347 -8.68 -5.26 -20.23
N GLY A 348 -8.72 -4.29 -21.14
CA GLY A 348 -8.46 -4.49 -22.56
C GLY A 348 -6.99 -4.78 -22.86
N ASP A 349 -6.71 -5.07 -24.12
CA ASP A 349 -5.34 -5.26 -24.61
C ASP A 349 -4.51 -3.99 -24.45
N GLU A 350 -3.23 -4.16 -24.15
CA GLU A 350 -2.23 -3.09 -24.05
C GLU A 350 -2.56 -2.00 -23.01
N THR A 351 -3.47 -2.27 -22.07
CA THR A 351 -3.77 -1.40 -20.92
C THR A 351 -2.58 -1.28 -19.96
N PHE A 352 -2.56 -0.20 -19.18
CA PHE A 352 -1.53 0.03 -18.16
C PHE A 352 -2.16 0.55 -16.88
N ILE A 353 -2.09 -0.25 -15.81
CA ILE A 353 -2.55 0.11 -14.47
C ILE A 353 -1.33 0.29 -13.58
N ALA A 354 -1.11 1.52 -13.12
CA ALA A 354 0.07 1.89 -12.35
C ALA A 354 -0.10 1.60 -10.84
N ASP A 355 0.78 2.14 -10.01
CA ASP A 355 0.85 1.79 -8.58
C ASP A 355 -0.26 2.36 -7.74
N ALA A 356 -0.69 1.58 -6.74
CA ALA A 356 -1.71 1.94 -5.78
C ALA A 356 -3.00 2.47 -6.43
N VAL A 357 -3.38 1.96 -7.60
CA VAL A 357 -4.65 2.33 -8.25
C VAL A 357 -5.79 1.63 -7.54
N MET A 358 -6.78 2.40 -7.08
CA MET A 358 -8.05 1.85 -6.60
C MET A 358 -8.95 1.61 -7.81
N LEU A 359 -9.25 0.34 -8.09
CA LEU A 359 -9.84 -0.08 -9.36
C LEU A 359 -11.10 -0.91 -9.15
N GLY A 360 -12.26 -0.29 -9.40
CA GLY A 360 -13.56 -0.95 -9.31
C GLY A 360 -14.01 -1.18 -7.88
N ASP A 361 -13.64 -0.26 -6.99
CA ASP A 361 -14.00 -0.28 -5.57
C ASP A 361 -15.51 -0.10 -5.38
N GLU A 362 -16.09 -0.98 -4.57
CA GLU A 362 -17.53 -1.00 -4.34
C GLU A 362 -18.02 0.20 -3.52
N ARG A 363 -19.25 0.65 -3.79
CA ARG A 363 -19.88 1.68 -2.96
C ARG A 363 -20.60 1.04 -1.78
N ILE A 364 -20.18 1.37 -0.56
CA ILE A 364 -20.87 1.02 0.69
C ILE A 364 -21.48 2.28 1.29
N ASP A 365 -22.80 2.30 1.42
CA ASP A 365 -23.55 3.45 1.92
C ASP A 365 -24.91 2.98 2.47
N GLY A 366 -25.36 3.56 3.60
CA GLY A 366 -26.68 3.27 4.18
C GLY A 366 -26.95 1.80 4.55
N GLY A 367 -25.91 0.97 4.77
CA GLY A 367 -26.06 -0.48 5.01
C GLY A 367 -26.22 -1.32 3.73
N TRP A 368 -25.96 -0.72 2.57
CA TRP A 368 -25.99 -1.38 1.27
C TRP A 368 -24.61 -1.36 0.63
N MET A 369 -24.22 -2.50 0.05
CA MET A 369 -23.08 -2.64 -0.85
C MET A 369 -23.60 -2.67 -2.28
N THR A 370 -23.17 -1.73 -3.12
CA THR A 370 -23.44 -1.73 -4.56
C THR A 370 -22.17 -2.13 -5.30
N MET A 371 -22.28 -3.11 -6.19
CA MET A 371 -21.19 -3.58 -7.02
C MET A 371 -21.56 -3.54 -8.51
N GLN A 372 -20.70 -2.94 -9.32
CA GLN A 372 -20.88 -2.81 -10.76
C GLN A 372 -19.61 -3.23 -11.54
N PRO A 373 -19.75 -3.78 -12.76
CA PRO A 373 -18.61 -4.11 -13.62
C PRO A 373 -17.79 -2.88 -13.98
N THR A 374 -16.47 -2.99 -13.90
CA THR A 374 -15.53 -1.95 -14.30
C THR A 374 -14.78 -2.39 -15.54
N VAL A 375 -14.73 -1.53 -16.56
CA VAL A 375 -14.09 -1.81 -17.84
C VAL A 375 -13.06 -0.74 -18.15
N VAL A 376 -11.81 -1.15 -18.34
CA VAL A 376 -10.74 -0.30 -18.88
C VAL A 376 -10.44 -0.79 -20.29
N SER A 377 -10.79 -0.02 -21.31
CA SER A 377 -10.66 -0.44 -22.71
C SER A 377 -9.21 -0.39 -23.20
N HIS A 378 -8.99 -0.82 -24.44
CA HIS A 378 -7.67 -0.99 -25.04
C HIS A 378 -6.82 0.27 -24.94
N ARG A 379 -5.52 0.10 -24.63
CA ARG A 379 -4.51 1.17 -24.56
C ARG A 379 -4.79 2.30 -23.57
N SER A 380 -5.75 2.12 -22.66
CA SER A 380 -6.02 3.09 -21.61
C SER A 380 -5.06 2.92 -20.43
N PHE A 381 -4.75 4.04 -19.79
CA PHE A 381 -3.75 4.19 -18.75
C PHE A 381 -4.38 4.77 -17.49
N VAL A 382 -4.08 4.20 -16.33
CA VAL A 382 -4.44 4.76 -15.02
C VAL A 382 -3.19 4.94 -14.19
N GLY A 383 -2.88 6.20 -13.85
CA GLY A 383 -1.66 6.61 -13.16
C GLY A 383 -1.66 6.35 -11.65
N ASN A 384 -0.50 6.54 -11.04
CA ASN A 384 -0.25 6.16 -9.64
C ASN A 384 -1.26 6.80 -8.69
N GLY A 385 -1.80 6.00 -7.76
CA GLY A 385 -2.76 6.46 -6.76
C GLY A 385 -4.09 6.96 -7.34
N GLY A 386 -4.41 6.66 -8.61
CA GLY A 386 -5.68 7.01 -9.24
C GLY A 386 -6.87 6.25 -8.65
N TYR A 387 -8.06 6.84 -8.76
CA TYR A 387 -9.31 6.27 -8.27
C TYR A 387 -10.31 6.06 -9.41
N ILE A 388 -10.67 4.80 -9.64
CA ILE A 388 -11.67 4.37 -10.62
C ILE A 388 -12.80 3.68 -9.86
N ALA A 389 -13.94 4.35 -9.75
CA ALA A 389 -15.14 3.80 -9.12
C ALA A 389 -15.67 2.57 -9.85
N ASP A 390 -16.40 1.70 -9.16
CA ASP A 390 -17.15 0.63 -9.80
C ASP A 390 -18.14 1.17 -10.85
N GLY A 391 -18.43 0.38 -11.89
CA GLY A 391 -19.30 0.82 -12.99
C GLY A 391 -18.64 1.76 -13.99
N THR A 392 -17.41 2.20 -13.74
CA THR A 392 -16.66 3.03 -14.69
C THR A 392 -16.33 2.24 -15.95
N VAL A 393 -16.59 2.85 -17.10
CA VAL A 393 -16.16 2.34 -18.40
C VAL A 393 -15.22 3.38 -19.01
N LEU A 394 -13.92 3.12 -18.93
CA LEU A 394 -12.92 3.94 -19.62
C LEU A 394 -12.89 3.50 -21.10
N PRO A 395 -13.19 4.41 -22.05
CA PRO A 395 -12.98 4.19 -23.48
C PRO A 395 -11.52 3.90 -23.83
N GLU A 396 -11.25 3.63 -25.10
CA GLU A 396 -9.90 3.38 -25.60
C GLU A 396 -9.00 4.61 -25.45
N ASN A 397 -7.68 4.39 -25.37
CA ASN A 397 -6.65 5.43 -25.37
C ASN A 397 -6.79 6.52 -24.29
N VAL A 398 -7.61 6.31 -23.26
CA VAL A 398 -7.86 7.28 -22.18
C VAL A 398 -6.74 7.22 -21.15
N LEU A 399 -6.29 8.38 -20.67
CA LEU A 399 -5.30 8.52 -19.61
C LEU A 399 -5.93 9.18 -18.38
N ILE A 400 -5.94 8.49 -17.25
CA ILE A 400 -6.24 9.06 -15.93
C ILE A 400 -4.92 9.30 -15.20
N GLY A 401 -4.65 10.55 -14.82
CA GLY A 401 -3.36 10.97 -14.25
C GLY A 401 -3.13 10.50 -12.81
N VAL A 402 -1.96 10.84 -12.27
CA VAL A 402 -1.58 10.54 -10.87
C VAL A 402 -2.60 11.17 -9.92
N HIS A 403 -2.98 10.44 -8.87
CA HIS A 403 -3.96 10.84 -7.85
C HIS A 403 -5.31 11.35 -8.39
N SER A 404 -5.64 11.01 -9.63
CA SER A 404 -6.81 11.57 -10.33
C SER A 404 -8.01 10.63 -10.22
N CYS A 405 -9.21 11.20 -10.29
CA CYS A 405 -10.45 10.44 -10.42
C CYS A 405 -10.83 10.26 -11.88
N ALA A 406 -11.52 9.17 -12.22
CA ALA A 406 -12.29 9.14 -13.46
C ALA A 406 -13.53 10.04 -13.33
N PRO A 407 -13.88 10.85 -14.35
CA PRO A 407 -15.17 11.54 -14.38
C PRO A 407 -16.29 10.54 -14.71
N HIS A 408 -17.54 10.99 -14.63
CA HIS A 408 -18.68 10.15 -15.05
C HIS A 408 -18.54 9.68 -16.51
N ASN A 409 -18.95 8.44 -16.77
CA ASN A 409 -18.88 7.79 -18.09
C ASN A 409 -19.42 8.66 -19.24
N SER A 410 -20.44 9.50 -18.99
CA SER A 410 -21.03 10.39 -20.01
C SER A 410 -20.11 11.52 -20.48
N LYS A 411 -19.02 11.79 -19.77
CA LYS A 411 -18.06 12.85 -20.10
C LYS A 411 -16.78 12.33 -20.75
N ILE A 412 -16.51 11.03 -20.67
CA ILE A 412 -15.24 10.45 -21.15
C ILE A 412 -15.40 10.05 -22.61
N VAL A 413 -14.50 10.53 -23.46
CA VAL A 413 -14.39 10.08 -24.86
C VAL A 413 -13.03 9.42 -25.13
N ASP A 414 -12.95 8.69 -26.24
CA ASP A 414 -11.73 8.02 -26.69
C ASP A 414 -10.57 9.02 -26.85
N GLY A 415 -9.39 8.65 -26.34
CA GLY A 415 -8.19 9.47 -26.40
C GLY A 415 -8.10 10.60 -25.36
N ASP A 416 -9.12 10.76 -24.51
CA ASP A 416 -9.11 11.80 -23.48
C ASP A 416 -7.98 11.63 -22.46
N THR A 417 -7.51 12.76 -21.94
CA THR A 417 -6.60 12.81 -20.80
C THR A 417 -7.26 13.57 -19.67
N TRP A 418 -7.36 12.95 -18.50
CA TRP A 418 -7.98 13.50 -17.31
C TRP A 418 -6.99 13.54 -16.15
N LEU A 419 -7.01 14.65 -15.41
CA LEU A 419 -6.13 14.86 -14.27
C LEU A 419 -6.91 15.53 -13.14
N GLY A 420 -6.60 15.17 -11.91
CA GLY A 420 -7.01 15.88 -10.72
C GLY A 420 -8.17 15.24 -9.96
N SER A 421 -8.44 15.84 -8.81
CA SER A 421 -9.61 15.59 -7.97
C SER A 421 -10.16 16.95 -7.55
N PRO A 422 -11.27 17.44 -8.13
CA PRO A 422 -12.09 16.80 -9.15
C PRO A 422 -11.38 16.67 -10.51
N PRO A 423 -11.84 15.78 -11.40
CA PRO A 423 -11.21 15.54 -12.70
C PRO A 423 -11.35 16.72 -13.66
N ILE A 424 -10.24 17.11 -14.26
CA ILE A 424 -10.09 18.19 -15.25
C ILE A 424 -9.59 17.56 -16.56
N HIS A 425 -10.21 17.96 -17.68
CA HIS A 425 -9.78 17.52 -19.01
C HIS A 425 -8.51 18.26 -19.44
N LEU A 426 -7.52 17.51 -19.90
CA LEU A 426 -6.29 18.05 -20.46
C LEU A 426 -6.34 17.92 -22.00
N PRO A 427 -6.42 19.04 -22.73
CA PRO A 427 -6.66 19.02 -24.18
C PRO A 427 -5.45 18.56 -24.99
N ALA A 428 -4.26 18.51 -24.40
CA ALA A 428 -3.04 18.09 -25.07
C ALA A 428 -2.28 17.08 -24.20
N ARG A 429 -2.06 15.90 -24.79
CA ARG A 429 -1.16 14.88 -24.25
C ARG A 429 0.22 15.06 -24.87
N GLU A 430 1.25 15.07 -24.04
CA GLU A 430 2.62 14.96 -24.53
C GLU A 430 2.83 13.53 -25.04
N GLN A 431 2.77 13.33 -26.36
CA GLN A 431 3.08 12.04 -26.97
C GLN A 431 4.60 11.89 -27.06
N VAL A 432 5.12 10.78 -26.54
CA VAL A 432 6.54 10.46 -26.67
C VAL A 432 6.81 10.02 -28.11
N SER A 433 7.38 10.92 -28.91
CA SER A 433 7.86 10.59 -30.25
C SER A 433 9.26 9.97 -30.19
N GLY A 434 9.50 8.93 -31.00
CA GLY A 434 10.85 8.40 -31.26
C GLY A 434 11.20 7.04 -30.66
N ALA A 435 10.38 6.46 -29.78
CA ALA A 435 10.59 5.09 -29.29
C ALA A 435 10.03 4.05 -30.31
N PRO A 436 10.83 3.07 -30.77
CA PRO A 436 10.33 2.01 -31.66
C PRO A 436 9.22 1.19 -30.99
N GLU A 437 8.15 0.84 -31.73
CA GLU A 437 7.08 -0.04 -31.21
C GLU A 437 7.62 -1.36 -30.66
N SER A 438 8.75 -1.85 -31.19
CA SER A 438 9.40 -3.08 -30.74
C SER A 438 9.99 -2.99 -29.33
N LEU A 439 10.10 -1.80 -28.76
CA LEU A 439 10.60 -1.54 -27.41
C LEU A 439 9.51 -1.05 -26.44
N THR A 440 8.28 -0.81 -26.94
CA THR A 440 7.13 -0.34 -26.15
C THR A 440 6.00 -1.38 -26.15
N PHE A 441 5.31 -1.56 -27.28
CA PHE A 441 4.10 -2.39 -27.38
C PHE A 441 4.35 -3.80 -27.94
N LYS A 442 5.31 -3.95 -28.87
CA LYS A 442 5.53 -5.20 -29.64
C LYS A 442 6.92 -5.80 -29.43
N PRO A 443 7.29 -6.19 -28.19
CA PRO A 443 8.60 -6.76 -27.92
C PRO A 443 8.81 -8.11 -28.60
N SER A 444 10.06 -8.38 -29.00
CA SER A 444 10.47 -9.70 -29.48
C SER A 444 10.33 -10.77 -28.40
N ARG A 445 10.19 -12.04 -28.81
CA ARG A 445 10.12 -13.20 -27.89
C ARG A 445 11.34 -13.28 -26.96
N LEU A 446 12.52 -12.94 -27.46
CA LEU A 446 13.75 -12.95 -26.66
C LEU A 446 13.73 -11.88 -25.55
N ARG A 447 13.22 -10.67 -25.85
CA ARG A 447 13.05 -9.62 -24.83
C ARG A 447 12.00 -10.02 -23.79
N ARG A 448 10.91 -10.65 -24.21
CA ARG A 448 9.90 -11.21 -23.30
C ARG A 448 10.50 -12.23 -22.34
N LEU A 449 11.30 -13.16 -22.86
CA LEU A 449 12.01 -14.14 -22.05
C LEU A 449 13.03 -13.47 -21.10
N ALA A 450 13.84 -12.53 -21.59
CA ALA A 450 14.84 -11.85 -20.79
C ALA A 450 14.21 -11.05 -19.64
N ARG A 451 13.18 -10.25 -19.91
CA ARG A 451 12.41 -9.53 -18.87
C ARG A 451 11.79 -10.50 -17.88
N GLY A 452 11.13 -11.56 -18.37
CA GLY A 452 10.52 -12.58 -17.52
C GLY A 452 11.53 -13.27 -16.60
N LEU A 453 12.75 -13.54 -17.07
CA LEU A 453 13.81 -14.10 -16.22
C LEU A 453 14.28 -13.12 -15.14
N VAL A 454 14.52 -11.84 -15.50
CA VAL A 454 14.92 -10.80 -14.53
C VAL A 454 13.83 -10.61 -13.47
N GLU A 455 12.58 -10.54 -13.90
CA GLU A 455 11.43 -10.44 -13.01
C GLU A 455 11.22 -11.72 -12.19
N GLY A 456 11.45 -12.90 -12.76
CA GLY A 456 11.42 -14.16 -12.00
C GLY A 456 12.45 -14.16 -10.87
N VAL A 457 13.67 -13.69 -11.13
CA VAL A 457 14.72 -13.56 -10.12
C VAL A 457 14.32 -12.57 -9.04
N ARG A 458 13.77 -11.39 -9.39
CA ARG A 458 13.38 -10.40 -8.38
C ARG A 458 12.21 -10.86 -7.50
N ILE A 459 11.28 -11.66 -8.03
CA ILE A 459 10.17 -12.25 -7.24
C ILE A 459 10.72 -13.25 -6.21
N VAL A 460 11.65 -14.11 -6.62
CA VAL A 460 12.14 -15.23 -5.81
C VAL A 460 13.14 -14.80 -4.74
N THR A 461 13.94 -13.78 -5.03
CA THR A 461 15.09 -13.38 -4.20
C THR A 461 14.72 -12.98 -2.76
N PRO A 462 13.69 -12.15 -2.49
CA PRO A 462 13.32 -11.78 -1.12
C PRO A 462 12.99 -12.99 -0.25
N HIS A 463 12.16 -13.91 -0.75
CA HIS A 463 11.79 -15.13 -0.02
C HIS A 463 13.00 -16.06 0.17
N ALA A 464 13.88 -16.17 -0.82
CA ALA A 464 15.09 -16.98 -0.71
C ALA A 464 16.02 -16.45 0.39
N VAL A 465 16.16 -15.13 0.53
CA VAL A 465 16.94 -14.51 1.63
C VAL A 465 16.30 -14.79 2.98
N VAL A 466 14.98 -14.57 3.12
CA VAL A 466 14.25 -14.83 4.37
C VAL A 466 14.41 -16.29 4.79
N ILE A 467 14.22 -17.23 3.86
CA ILE A 467 14.31 -18.66 4.11
C ILE A 467 15.75 -19.04 4.47
N ALA A 468 16.75 -18.55 3.75
CA ALA A 468 18.16 -18.86 4.02
C ALA A 468 18.60 -18.40 5.41
N VAL A 469 18.23 -17.17 5.79
CA VAL A 469 18.51 -16.65 7.13
C VAL A 469 17.73 -17.44 8.17
N GLY A 470 16.43 -17.67 7.96
CA GLY A 470 15.59 -18.42 8.89
C GLY A 470 16.11 -19.83 9.17
N TYR A 471 16.55 -20.54 8.14
CA TYR A 471 17.11 -21.89 8.27
C TYR A 471 18.45 -21.88 9.03
N THR A 472 19.34 -20.93 8.70
CA THR A 472 20.62 -20.74 9.40
C THR A 472 20.40 -20.43 10.88
N VAL A 473 19.49 -19.50 11.18
CA VAL A 473 19.11 -19.13 12.55
C VAL A 473 18.54 -20.32 13.31
N MET A 474 17.69 -21.12 12.68
CA MET A 474 17.10 -22.30 13.31
C MET A 474 18.18 -23.33 13.70
N LEU A 475 19.11 -23.62 12.80
CA LEU A 475 20.20 -24.57 13.05
C LEU A 475 21.11 -24.13 14.20
N ASP A 476 21.37 -22.83 14.33
CA ASP A 476 22.17 -22.28 15.44
C ASP A 476 21.40 -22.23 16.76
N LEU A 477 20.07 -22.05 16.71
CA LEU A 477 19.21 -21.94 17.89
C LEU A 477 18.86 -23.28 18.51
N MET A 478 18.65 -24.34 17.71
CA MET A 478 18.23 -25.65 18.19
C MET A 478 19.15 -26.19 19.30
N PRO A 479 20.49 -26.19 19.17
CA PRO A 479 21.37 -26.64 20.24
C PRO A 479 21.27 -25.80 21.52
N LEU A 480 20.97 -24.51 21.42
CA LEU A 480 20.80 -23.65 22.60
C LEU A 480 19.51 -23.96 23.34
N ALA A 481 18.43 -24.21 22.59
CA ALA A 481 17.13 -24.58 23.14
C ALA A 481 17.17 -25.98 23.77
N ASP A 482 17.81 -26.95 23.11
CA ASP A 482 17.95 -28.33 23.61
C ASP A 482 18.75 -28.40 24.93
N ASN A 483 19.61 -27.42 25.18
CA ASN A 483 20.36 -27.26 26.42
C ASN A 483 19.66 -26.34 27.45
N ASP A 484 18.37 -26.03 27.27
CA ASP A 484 17.56 -25.15 28.12
C ASP A 484 18.13 -23.73 28.32
N ARG A 485 18.98 -23.26 27.40
CA ARG A 485 19.63 -21.93 27.48
C ARG A 485 18.74 -20.83 26.92
N TRP A 486 17.51 -20.71 27.41
CA TRP A 486 16.51 -19.77 26.91
C TRP A 486 16.95 -18.30 26.92
N GLY A 487 17.75 -17.89 27.91
CA GLY A 487 18.34 -16.54 27.92
C GLY A 487 19.31 -16.29 26.75
N ALA A 488 20.08 -17.30 26.36
CA ALA A 488 20.97 -17.22 25.20
C ALA A 488 20.18 -17.23 23.89
N VAL A 489 19.09 -18.01 23.81
CA VAL A 489 18.15 -18.01 22.67
C VAL A 489 17.58 -16.62 22.44
N LEU A 490 17.07 -15.97 23.49
CA LEU A 490 16.50 -14.62 23.40
C LEU A 490 17.55 -13.58 22.99
N ALA A 491 18.76 -13.64 23.58
CA ALA A 491 19.85 -12.75 23.21
C ALA A 491 20.29 -12.94 21.75
N TYR A 492 20.41 -14.19 21.30
CA TYR A 492 20.74 -14.51 19.91
C TYR A 492 19.68 -13.97 18.95
N LEU A 493 18.39 -14.22 19.21
CA LEU A 493 17.27 -13.71 18.41
C LEU A 493 17.27 -12.19 18.30
N ALA A 494 17.53 -11.48 19.41
CA ALA A 494 17.60 -10.02 19.40
C ALA A 494 18.75 -9.50 18.54
N VAL A 495 19.95 -10.09 18.66
CA VAL A 495 21.13 -9.69 17.89
C VAL A 495 20.97 -10.03 16.41
N ILE A 496 20.53 -11.25 16.10
CA ILE A 496 20.41 -11.71 14.71
C ILE A 496 19.25 -11.01 13.97
N GLY A 497 18.17 -10.65 14.68
CA GLY A 497 17.11 -9.83 14.11
C GLY A 497 17.60 -8.44 13.69
N MET A 498 18.43 -7.80 14.53
CA MET A 498 19.08 -6.54 14.18
C MET A 498 20.07 -6.70 13.02
N ALA A 499 20.89 -7.75 13.05
CA ALA A 499 21.84 -8.05 11.97
C ALA A 499 21.14 -8.35 10.65
N TYR A 500 20.01 -9.06 10.67
CA TYR A 500 19.16 -9.31 9.52
C TYR A 500 18.60 -8.01 8.96
N SER A 501 18.05 -7.15 9.83
CA SER A 501 17.48 -5.86 9.45
C SER A 501 18.53 -4.96 8.76
N VAL A 502 19.68 -4.74 9.40
CA VAL A 502 20.80 -3.96 8.83
C VAL A 502 21.38 -4.63 7.58
N GLY A 503 21.52 -5.96 7.59
CA GLY A 503 22.06 -6.74 6.48
C GLY A 503 21.21 -6.64 5.21
N ASN A 504 19.87 -6.68 5.33
CA ASN A 504 18.96 -6.45 4.21
C ASN A 504 19.17 -5.07 3.60
N PHE A 505 19.24 -4.03 4.43
CA PHE A 505 19.49 -2.68 3.96
C PHE A 505 20.85 -2.55 3.25
N LEU A 506 21.92 -3.07 3.85
CA LEU A 506 23.26 -3.04 3.25
C LEU A 506 23.34 -3.85 1.94
N LEU A 507 22.61 -4.95 1.83
CA LEU A 507 22.50 -5.72 0.59
C LEU A 507 21.87 -4.86 -0.52
N ILE A 508 20.76 -4.16 -0.24
CA ILE A 508 20.12 -3.27 -1.21
C ILE A 508 21.02 -2.09 -1.58
N VAL A 509 21.73 -1.50 -0.60
CA VAL A 509 22.74 -0.46 -0.87
C VAL A 509 23.80 -0.98 -1.83
N ALA A 510 24.37 -2.17 -1.56
CA ALA A 510 25.38 -2.77 -2.42
C ALA A 510 24.83 -3.04 -3.84
N LEU A 511 23.66 -3.65 -3.95
CA LEU A 511 23.02 -3.96 -5.25
C LEU A 511 22.72 -2.68 -6.04
N LYS A 512 22.18 -1.65 -5.40
CA LYS A 512 21.93 -0.35 -6.02
C LYS A 512 23.21 0.22 -6.64
N TRP A 513 24.30 0.27 -5.88
CA TRP A 513 25.56 0.87 -6.35
C TRP A 513 26.29 0.01 -7.38
N LEU A 514 26.23 -1.33 -7.26
CA LEU A 514 26.87 -2.26 -8.19
C LEU A 514 26.14 -2.37 -9.54
N VAL A 515 24.80 -2.38 -9.51
CA VAL A 515 23.98 -2.61 -10.71
C VAL A 515 23.58 -1.30 -11.39
N MET A 516 23.11 -0.32 -10.62
CA MET A 516 22.54 0.92 -11.17
C MET A 516 23.51 2.10 -11.11
N GLY A 517 24.42 2.12 -10.14
CA GLY A 517 25.32 3.24 -9.93
C GLY A 517 24.56 4.50 -9.51
N ARG A 518 24.60 5.55 -10.35
CA ARG A 518 23.84 6.80 -10.15
C ARG A 518 22.75 6.95 -11.18
N TYR A 519 21.53 7.20 -10.72
CA TYR A 519 20.43 7.62 -11.59
C TYR A 519 20.68 8.99 -12.22
N ARG A 520 20.20 9.19 -13.44
CA ARG A 520 20.30 10.44 -14.22
C ARG A 520 19.03 10.62 -15.03
N LYS A 521 18.73 11.89 -15.39
CA LYS A 521 17.65 12.22 -16.32
C LYS A 521 17.73 11.37 -17.59
N ARG A 522 16.64 10.66 -17.90
CA ARG A 522 16.54 9.77 -19.07
C ARG A 522 15.10 9.42 -19.39
N ALA A 523 14.89 8.93 -20.61
CA ALA A 523 13.62 8.42 -21.08
C ALA A 523 13.86 7.11 -21.83
N ASP A 524 13.49 5.99 -21.22
CA ASP A 524 13.79 4.66 -21.77
C ASP A 524 12.51 3.84 -21.96
N PRO A 525 12.34 3.19 -23.12
CA PRO A 525 11.23 2.29 -23.34
C PRO A 525 11.23 1.12 -22.34
N MET A 526 10.04 0.67 -21.97
CA MET A 526 9.82 -0.37 -20.95
C MET A 526 10.53 -1.70 -21.27
N TRP A 527 10.76 -2.04 -22.54
CA TRP A 527 11.46 -3.28 -22.93
C TRP A 527 12.97 -3.13 -23.07
N THR A 528 13.58 -2.29 -22.24
CA THR A 528 15.03 -2.12 -22.15
C THR A 528 15.59 -2.68 -20.84
N PRO A 529 16.84 -3.20 -20.84
CA PRO A 529 17.46 -3.75 -19.63
C PRO A 529 17.54 -2.74 -18.47
N PHE A 530 17.70 -1.46 -18.78
CA PHE A 530 17.73 -0.42 -17.75
C PHE A 530 16.44 -0.40 -16.93
N VAL A 531 15.27 -0.39 -17.59
CA VAL A 531 13.97 -0.38 -16.89
C VAL A 531 13.82 -1.65 -16.05
N TRP A 532 14.15 -2.82 -16.59
CA TRP A 532 14.00 -4.10 -15.86
C TRP A 532 14.89 -4.17 -14.63
N LEU A 533 16.12 -3.65 -14.71
CA LEU A 533 17.06 -3.60 -13.59
C LEU A 533 16.66 -2.54 -12.58
N SER A 534 16.21 -1.36 -13.02
CA SER A 534 15.73 -0.29 -12.14
C SER A 534 14.54 -0.77 -11.32
N GLU A 535 13.50 -1.26 -12.00
CA GLU A 535 12.32 -1.85 -11.37
C GLU A 535 12.66 -3.10 -10.55
N GLY A 536 13.72 -3.82 -10.92
CA GLY A 536 14.28 -4.92 -10.14
C GLY A 536 14.81 -4.45 -8.79
N ILE A 537 15.64 -3.41 -8.77
CA ILE A 537 16.17 -2.82 -7.54
C ILE A 537 15.04 -2.20 -6.70
N THR A 538 14.10 -1.49 -7.32
CA THR A 538 12.91 -0.95 -6.63
C THR A 538 12.11 -2.06 -5.96
N SER A 539 11.81 -3.14 -6.68
CA SER A 539 11.06 -4.27 -6.12
C SER A 539 11.80 -4.97 -4.97
N LEU A 540 13.13 -5.13 -5.07
CA LEU A 540 13.94 -5.67 -3.96
C LEU A 540 14.00 -4.70 -2.77
N TYR A 541 14.09 -3.40 -3.04
CA TYR A 541 14.02 -2.36 -2.01
C TYR A 541 12.69 -2.42 -1.24
N GLU A 542 11.56 -2.43 -1.95
CA GLU A 542 10.21 -2.50 -1.38
C GLU A 542 9.91 -3.84 -0.72
N GLY A 543 10.45 -4.94 -1.25
CA GLY A 543 10.26 -6.28 -0.71
C GLY A 543 11.19 -6.64 0.45
N MET A 544 12.33 -5.94 0.60
CA MET A 544 13.37 -6.30 1.59
C MET A 544 13.74 -5.13 2.50
N ALA A 545 14.39 -4.09 1.98
CA ALA A 545 14.93 -3.00 2.82
C ALA A 545 13.84 -2.16 3.48
N ALA A 546 12.76 -1.85 2.75
CA ALA A 546 11.66 -1.05 3.27
C ALA A 546 10.95 -1.74 4.47
N PRO A 547 10.38 -2.96 4.35
CA PRO A 547 9.65 -3.59 5.44
C PRO A 547 10.56 -4.08 6.58
N ASN A 548 11.78 -4.52 6.29
CA ASN A 548 12.65 -5.12 7.32
C ASN A 548 13.54 -4.11 8.05
N PHE A 549 13.74 -2.89 7.53
CA PHE A 549 14.61 -1.88 8.13
C PHE A 549 14.00 -0.47 8.08
N MET A 550 13.79 0.09 6.89
CA MET A 550 13.52 1.53 6.74
C MET A 550 12.16 1.96 7.29
N ARG A 551 11.14 1.10 7.24
CA ARG A 551 9.82 1.38 7.82
C ARG A 551 9.90 1.63 9.32
N TYR A 552 10.80 0.95 10.03
CA TYR A 552 11.04 1.18 11.47
C TYR A 552 11.74 2.52 11.75
N LEU A 553 12.44 3.08 10.76
CA LEU A 553 13.11 4.38 10.88
C LEU A 553 12.20 5.56 10.52
N ARG A 554 10.99 5.32 9.99
CA ARG A 554 10.02 6.39 9.69
C ARG A 554 9.76 7.25 10.92
N GLY A 555 9.71 8.56 10.69
CA GLY A 555 9.59 9.55 11.75
C GLY A 555 10.80 9.61 12.67
N THR A 556 12.00 9.19 12.24
CA THR A 556 13.23 9.35 13.02
C THR A 556 14.30 10.09 12.20
N PRO A 557 15.30 10.71 12.86
CA PRO A 557 16.42 11.33 12.15
C PRO A 557 17.28 10.34 11.34
N TRP A 558 17.09 9.04 11.51
CA TRP A 558 17.89 7.99 10.85
C TRP A 558 17.42 7.68 9.44
N LEU A 559 16.12 7.87 9.13
CA LEU A 559 15.60 7.57 7.80
C LEU A 559 16.20 8.46 6.70
N PRO A 560 16.32 9.80 6.88
CA PRO A 560 17.09 10.65 5.96
C PRO A 560 18.52 10.16 5.71
N LEU A 561 19.21 9.69 6.76
CA LEU A 561 20.58 9.19 6.64
C LEU A 561 20.63 7.89 5.82
N ALA A 562 19.68 6.97 6.03
CA ALA A 562 19.58 5.75 5.23
C ALA A 562 19.35 6.06 3.74
N PHE A 563 18.48 7.03 3.42
CA PHE A 563 18.28 7.48 2.05
C PHE A 563 19.51 8.18 1.45
N ASN A 564 20.25 8.96 2.23
CA ASN A 564 21.52 9.55 1.77
C ASN A 564 22.57 8.49 1.39
N VAL A 565 22.61 7.34 2.09
CA VAL A 565 23.48 6.21 1.73
C VAL A 565 23.07 5.58 0.38
N LEU A 566 21.77 5.58 0.07
CA LEU A 566 21.25 5.12 -1.22
C LEU A 566 21.47 6.14 -2.35
N GLY A 567 21.74 7.41 -2.05
CA GLY A 567 22.12 8.43 -3.04
C GLY A 567 21.31 9.73 -2.99
N CYS A 568 20.25 9.81 -2.15
CA CYS A 568 19.49 11.04 -1.98
C CYS A 568 20.36 12.17 -1.42
N LYS A 569 19.92 13.42 -1.60
CA LYS A 569 20.53 14.61 -1.00
C LYS A 569 19.56 15.26 -0.02
N ILE A 570 19.54 14.75 1.21
CA ILE A 570 18.60 15.18 2.25
C ILE A 570 19.34 15.96 3.33
N GLY A 571 18.86 17.18 3.58
CA GLY A 571 19.41 18.13 4.54
C GLY A 571 19.24 17.71 6.01
N ARG A 572 19.88 18.46 6.91
CA ARG A 572 19.75 18.27 8.36
C ARG A 572 18.33 18.62 8.81
N GLY A 573 17.85 17.93 9.85
CA GLY A 573 16.60 18.27 10.52
C GLY A 573 15.33 17.84 9.77
N VAL A 574 15.48 17.22 8.60
CA VAL A 574 14.36 16.72 7.81
C VAL A 574 13.59 15.64 8.56
N TYR A 575 12.28 15.81 8.65
CA TYR A 575 11.35 14.80 9.12
C TYR A 575 10.78 14.04 7.91
N MET A 576 10.80 12.71 7.95
CA MET A 576 10.21 11.86 6.91
C MET A 576 9.37 10.76 7.53
N ASP A 577 8.10 10.71 7.14
CA ASP A 577 7.16 9.63 7.47
C ASP A 577 6.74 8.83 6.23
N THR A 578 7.67 8.70 5.28
CA THR A 578 7.48 8.01 4.01
C THR A 578 8.76 7.30 3.60
N THR A 579 8.62 6.14 2.98
CA THR A 579 9.72 5.39 2.36
C THR A 579 9.58 5.35 0.83
N ASP A 580 8.66 6.10 0.26
CA ASP A 580 8.31 6.03 -1.15
C ASP A 580 9.26 6.88 -2.01
N ILE A 581 10.46 6.34 -2.26
CA ILE A 581 11.50 6.92 -3.13
C ILE A 581 12.21 5.78 -3.87
N THR A 582 12.25 5.83 -5.20
CA THR A 582 12.82 4.75 -6.04
C THR A 582 14.14 5.14 -6.72
N GLU A 583 14.20 6.27 -7.43
CA GLU A 583 15.45 6.75 -8.04
C GLU A 583 16.18 7.70 -7.09
N PHE A 584 16.81 7.12 -6.07
CA PHE A 584 17.38 7.85 -4.93
C PHE A 584 18.23 9.08 -5.31
N ASP A 585 19.14 8.96 -6.28
CA ASP A 585 20.04 10.06 -6.69
C ASP A 585 19.30 11.24 -7.36
N CYS A 586 18.03 11.06 -7.73
CA CYS A 586 17.20 12.08 -8.34
C CYS A 586 16.46 12.96 -7.31
N VAL A 587 16.50 12.62 -6.01
CA VAL A 587 15.80 13.37 -4.96
C VAL A 587 16.74 14.28 -4.19
N SER A 588 16.35 15.55 -4.06
CA SER A 588 16.97 16.51 -3.14
C SER A 588 15.92 17.18 -2.25
N ILE A 589 16.21 17.23 -0.95
CA ILE A 589 15.33 17.79 0.08
C ILE A 589 16.16 18.71 0.97
N GLY A 590 15.79 19.98 1.05
CA GLY A 590 16.46 20.98 1.88
C GLY A 590 16.30 20.73 3.39
N ALA A 591 17.09 21.45 4.19
CA ALA A 591 17.08 21.31 5.65
C ALA A 591 15.71 21.65 6.27
N ASP A 592 15.40 20.98 7.37
CA ASP A 592 14.20 21.20 8.20
C ASP A 592 12.85 21.06 7.45
N SER A 593 12.86 20.40 6.29
CA SER A 593 11.64 20.06 5.55
C SER A 593 10.92 18.85 6.15
N GLU A 594 9.62 18.76 5.94
CA GLU A 594 8.73 17.81 6.62
C GLU A 594 7.87 17.08 5.60
N LEU A 595 8.14 15.79 5.42
CA LEU A 595 7.39 14.90 4.53
C LEU A 595 6.49 14.01 5.39
N ASN A 596 5.19 14.32 5.41
CA ASN A 596 4.21 13.57 6.19
C ASN A 596 3.83 12.23 5.52
N ALA A 597 2.97 11.46 6.19
CA ALA A 597 2.60 10.10 5.79
C ALA A 597 2.14 10.03 4.33
N GLY A 598 2.75 9.11 3.57
CA GLY A 598 2.42 8.88 2.16
C GLY A 598 2.83 10.01 1.20
N ALA A 599 3.50 11.07 1.67
CA ALA A 599 4.07 12.08 0.78
C ALA A 599 5.16 11.44 -0.09
N CYS A 600 5.20 11.79 -1.38
CA CYS A 600 6.07 11.11 -2.36
C CYS A 600 6.78 12.11 -3.30
N PRO A 601 8.12 12.21 -3.23
CA PRO A 601 8.93 12.76 -4.30
C PRO A 601 8.99 11.75 -5.46
N GLN A 602 8.07 11.87 -6.41
CA GLN A 602 7.90 10.89 -7.49
C GLN A 602 8.85 11.18 -8.66
N THR A 603 9.95 10.43 -8.72
CA THR A 603 11.07 10.64 -9.65
C THR A 603 10.85 10.12 -11.06
N HIS A 604 9.80 9.33 -11.29
CA HIS A 604 9.46 8.85 -12.63
C HIS A 604 7.96 8.71 -12.88
N LEU A 605 7.60 8.70 -14.18
CA LEU A 605 6.31 8.24 -14.68
C LEU A 605 6.48 7.39 -15.93
N PHE A 606 5.55 6.47 -16.13
CA PHE A 606 5.36 5.79 -17.40
C PHE A 606 4.38 6.60 -18.25
N GLU A 607 4.85 7.05 -19.41
CA GLU A 607 4.03 7.70 -20.44
C GLU A 607 4.22 6.89 -21.72
N ASP A 608 3.15 6.30 -22.27
CA ASP A 608 3.22 5.43 -23.46
C ASP A 608 4.25 4.28 -23.35
N ARG A 609 4.34 3.67 -22.16
CA ARG A 609 5.33 2.60 -21.86
C ARG A 609 6.78 3.05 -22.02
N VAL A 610 7.04 4.35 -21.86
CA VAL A 610 8.38 4.92 -21.72
C VAL A 610 8.53 5.44 -20.29
N MET A 611 9.53 4.93 -19.58
CA MET A 611 9.88 5.39 -18.24
C MET A 611 10.67 6.69 -18.35
N LYS A 612 10.08 7.81 -17.91
CA LYS A 612 10.75 9.11 -17.84
C LYS A 612 11.20 9.36 -16.42
N ILE A 613 12.51 9.53 -16.22
CA ILE A 613 13.13 9.82 -14.93
C ILE A 613 13.73 11.22 -15.00
N ASP A 614 13.52 12.02 -13.96
CA ASP A 614 14.22 13.28 -13.75
C ASP A 614 14.32 13.63 -12.26
N HIS A 615 14.98 14.75 -11.96
CA HIS A 615 15.17 15.23 -10.61
C HIS A 615 13.90 15.81 -9.98
N VAL A 616 13.75 15.61 -8.67
CA VAL A 616 12.79 16.29 -7.81
C VAL A 616 13.56 17.15 -6.81
N SER A 617 13.29 18.46 -6.79
CA SER A 617 13.99 19.41 -5.93
C SER A 617 13.02 20.05 -4.93
N ILE A 618 13.13 19.65 -3.67
CA ILE A 618 12.36 20.21 -2.56
C ILE A 618 13.29 21.12 -1.75
N GLY A 619 12.92 22.39 -1.58
CA GLY A 619 13.68 23.39 -0.85
C GLY A 619 13.78 23.13 0.66
N GLU A 620 14.28 24.12 1.38
CA GLU A 620 14.39 24.11 2.85
C GLU A 620 13.06 24.49 3.50
N ARG A 621 12.78 23.93 4.69
CA ARG A 621 11.58 24.22 5.50
C ARG A 621 10.28 24.06 4.73
N VAL A 622 10.26 23.13 3.78
CA VAL A 622 9.06 22.81 2.99
C VAL A 622 8.20 21.85 3.79
N TYR A 623 6.92 22.17 3.90
CA TYR A 623 5.91 21.28 4.43
C TYR A 623 5.23 20.52 3.27
N MET A 624 5.28 19.20 3.32
CA MET A 624 4.51 18.31 2.45
C MET A 624 3.45 17.59 3.29
N GLY A 625 2.19 17.93 3.05
CA GLY A 625 1.04 17.32 3.70
C GLY A 625 0.85 15.85 3.31
N PRO A 626 0.00 15.12 4.05
CA PRO A 626 -0.18 13.69 3.82
C PRO A 626 -0.61 13.37 2.39
N ARG A 627 0.01 12.34 1.82
CA ARG A 627 -0.24 11.84 0.45
C ARG A 627 -0.14 12.93 -0.64
N SER A 628 0.66 13.97 -0.41
CA SER A 628 1.06 14.91 -1.46
C SER A 628 2.16 14.32 -2.34
N ALA A 629 2.17 14.65 -3.62
CA ALA A 629 3.14 14.17 -4.57
C ALA A 629 3.81 15.32 -5.32
N VAL A 630 5.12 15.22 -5.52
CA VAL A 630 5.91 16.14 -6.34
C VAL A 630 6.52 15.34 -7.47
N LEU A 631 6.04 15.58 -8.69
CA LEU A 631 6.47 14.82 -9.87
C LEU A 631 7.86 15.25 -10.35
N TYR A 632 8.50 14.39 -11.13
CA TYR A 632 9.80 14.64 -11.74
C TYR A 632 9.86 15.97 -12.51
N SER A 633 11.05 16.58 -12.57
CA SER A 633 11.31 17.94 -13.09
C SER A 633 10.71 19.08 -12.28
N ALA A 634 9.91 18.82 -11.23
CA ALA A 634 9.33 19.88 -10.42
C ALA A 634 10.32 20.45 -9.39
N VAL A 635 10.11 21.72 -9.04
CA VAL A 635 10.89 22.44 -8.02
C VAL A 635 9.93 23.07 -7.02
N VAL A 636 10.14 22.79 -5.73
CA VAL A 636 9.40 23.39 -4.63
C VAL A 636 10.32 24.35 -3.89
N GLY A 637 10.01 25.64 -3.92
CA GLY A 637 10.80 26.69 -3.27
C GLY A 637 10.80 26.57 -1.74
N ASN A 638 11.78 27.22 -1.11
CA ASN A 638 11.92 27.23 0.35
C ASN A 638 10.66 27.76 1.05
N ASP A 639 10.37 27.27 2.25
CA ASP A 639 9.25 27.72 3.08
C ASP A 639 7.87 27.53 2.43
N ALA A 640 7.77 26.73 1.35
CA ALA A 640 6.50 26.41 0.72
C ALA A 640 5.71 25.38 1.54
N HIS A 641 4.38 25.46 1.44
CA HIS A 641 3.47 24.57 2.13
C HIS A 641 2.53 23.91 1.13
N LEU A 642 2.61 22.58 1.01
CA LEU A 642 1.72 21.76 0.18
C LEU A 642 0.71 21.05 1.10
N GLY A 643 -0.59 21.28 0.90
CA GLY A 643 -1.65 20.61 1.68
C GLY A 643 -1.78 19.11 1.40
N ALA A 644 -2.66 18.42 2.13
CA ALA A 644 -2.99 17.02 1.88
C ALA A 644 -3.44 16.76 0.43
N LEU A 645 -3.03 15.62 -0.14
CA LEU A 645 -3.33 15.21 -1.53
C LEU A 645 -2.98 16.28 -2.58
N THR A 646 -1.97 17.10 -2.31
CA THR A 646 -1.51 18.10 -3.29
C THR A 646 -0.65 17.43 -4.34
N LEU A 647 -0.92 17.67 -5.63
CA LEU A 647 -0.12 17.14 -6.74
C LEU A 647 0.60 18.29 -7.45
N VAL A 648 1.91 18.40 -7.25
CA VAL A 648 2.77 19.33 -8.00
C VAL A 648 3.17 18.68 -9.32
N MET A 649 2.82 19.31 -10.42
CA MET A 649 2.94 18.75 -11.75
C MET A 649 4.38 18.71 -12.26
N LYS A 650 4.64 17.84 -13.25
CA LYS A 650 5.97 17.75 -13.86
C LYS A 650 6.40 19.11 -14.43
N GLY A 651 7.62 19.53 -14.10
CA GLY A 651 8.17 20.82 -14.54
C GLY A 651 7.56 22.06 -13.89
N GLU A 652 6.65 21.89 -12.93
CA GLU A 652 6.05 23.01 -12.19
C GLU A 652 7.05 23.58 -11.17
N HIS A 653 6.97 24.90 -10.94
CA HIS A 653 7.78 25.60 -9.96
C HIS A 653 6.90 26.27 -8.90
N ILE A 654 6.89 25.72 -7.69
CA ILE A 654 6.17 26.29 -6.55
C ILE A 654 7.01 27.41 -5.93
N PRO A 655 6.53 28.67 -5.88
CA PRO A 655 7.29 29.78 -5.31
C PRO A 655 7.62 29.60 -3.82
N ALA A 656 8.75 30.18 -3.40
CA ALA A 656 9.12 30.18 -1.98
C ALA A 656 8.11 30.95 -1.11
N GLY A 657 7.93 30.52 0.14
CA GLY A 657 7.05 31.17 1.12
C GLY A 657 5.57 31.18 0.75
N SER A 658 5.13 30.27 -0.13
CA SER A 658 3.76 30.23 -0.64
C SER A 658 3.02 28.97 -0.19
N ARG A 659 1.69 29.05 -0.11
CA ARG A 659 0.81 27.93 0.27
C ARG A 659 0.05 27.44 -0.94
N TRP A 660 0.02 26.12 -1.11
CA TRP A 660 -0.61 25.44 -2.22
C TRP A 660 -1.41 24.26 -1.73
N ALA A 661 -2.54 24.02 -2.36
CA ALA A 661 -3.37 22.86 -2.12
C ALA A 661 -3.97 22.36 -3.43
N GLY A 662 -4.24 21.07 -3.47
CA GLY A 662 -5.11 20.47 -4.46
C GLY A 662 -4.43 19.57 -5.49
N CYS A 663 -5.26 18.84 -6.22
CA CYS A 663 -4.83 17.91 -7.26
C CYS A 663 -5.46 18.37 -8.59
N PRO A 664 -4.74 19.10 -9.46
CA PRO A 664 -3.36 19.59 -9.32
C PRO A 664 -3.20 20.77 -8.33
N ALA A 665 -1.96 21.06 -7.97
CA ALA A 665 -1.61 22.11 -7.02
C ALA A 665 -2.11 23.49 -7.50
N SER A 666 -2.71 24.26 -6.59
CA SER A 666 -3.15 25.62 -6.84
C SER A 666 -2.89 26.51 -5.62
N PRO A 667 -2.70 27.84 -5.79
CA PRO A 667 -2.45 28.74 -4.67
C PRO A 667 -3.60 28.67 -3.66
N ASP A 668 -3.27 28.32 -2.42
CA ASP A 668 -4.22 28.26 -1.33
C ASP A 668 -4.35 29.64 -0.69
N ARG A 669 -5.56 30.22 -0.74
CA ARG A 669 -5.85 31.55 -0.21
C ARG A 669 -6.41 31.50 1.23
N ALA A 670 -6.41 30.32 1.85
CA ALA A 670 -6.94 30.09 3.19
C ALA A 670 -6.14 30.78 4.30
#